data_AF-A0A661P069-F1
#
_entry.id   AF-A0A661P069-F1
#
_cell.length_a   1.000
_cell.length_b   1.000
_cell.length_c   1.000
_cell.angle_alpha   90.00
_cell.angle_beta   90.00
_cell.angle_gamma   90.00
#
_symmetry.space_group_name_H-M   'P 1'
#
loop_
_entity.id
_entity.type
_entity.pdbx_description
1 polymer ?
#
loop_
_entity_poly.entity_id
_entity_poly.type
_entity_poly.pdbx_seq_one_letter_code
_entity_poly.pdbx_strand_id
1 'polypeptide(L)'
;MVTALKSLLLAALLLLPGCGRDWLPDGAGPCVFDSDCPAGRVCFNGRCLDVRGADGSSSGSGAFGDPCHDNADCASGICLPVFGGGVCSRPCQPPCPAPYLCKEVDDPRQPEQRLALCALDSGRFCRRCEVDGDCDPAGGDRCLDLEGSRYCGSECSFSGCPQEAECVPVQLGELATRQCLPRSGSCACNEDTAGLERGCQRSNDLGTCNGFERCAPPAGWTECSAAEPVVEECNGRDDDCDGSIDEQLGERSCSRENEFGSCSGEQVCRGELGWVCLAPVPGPEECDGRDNDCDGRVDDGFRDEQGRYTGDDNCGSCGADCLLMVPHASEAHCRLEDEQPVCRAQSCQEGFFVWQQGLACLRLPANLCRPCQSDDDCLAPGSRCLESGPEKFCGRDCAPGSPYGSSCPSGYQCRATADGALQCQPESGSCLCTAANEGTVRSCLVDVCVGYQVCQRQGEGFAWSACNVEDFHPEICDGLDNNCNGQIDEGFLNQQTGRYESDAHCGFCNNDCARWWNEPLHHTRGVCDAEAPGLPACVMGPCLTEQEGGVTYEWVDTNGDPDDGCECRRVQGNLDDDSPDLFLYPEPGQPWQDANCDGVDGVVAASLFVRGDAPAGGDGSLARPLQTIGAALAALPGSGKHTILVAEGVYHESLQLAAGVQLHGGYSADFADRDVWLHQTIIRAIRPEYALRLENVTSTPTLVSGFVIEGYDVEQSAPPGQAGSSSLAVVLIDCDQSVVLRSNVIRAGIAGDGGAGRSGAAGFGRQDSLALDGGNGRDGRRLSGTCSNRRLAGGSGGVNDACSAAGGNPGGDTVCPVFDWNTAPVSGAQAQYTSTAGGNGLGGHDWSFDTLSGPSCSHATESGYPSDIQLNVGQDGSDGVDGPAGSGGSGGDDGWGLLLAGGWQAATGGSTSGSAGGTGGGGGGGGGGGGTARYWRNSGDCDMYELGPSGGGGGAGGCGGQGGGAGGSGGASLAVLASSTPGSGPADGPRLLYNLIERGRGGRGGDGGLGGMGGLGGVGGFGGGPPDWISSQGGSGGDGGNGGPGGGGGGGAGGPAIGVALFNLPVADIAAVNRFTVAEDVPTGGSGGSGGVSAGGEADGRPGVDGGSRNLLQALPCPDGACPPGYSCRAGQVCMPQQ
;
A
#
# COMPACT_ATOMS: atom_id res chain seq x y z
N MET A 1 -21.46 12.63 -49.74
CA MET A 1 -20.21 13.31 -49.30
C MET A 1 -19.38 12.33 -48.48
N VAL A 2 -18.95 11.25 -49.14
CA VAL A 2 -18.03 10.22 -48.65
C VAL A 2 -17.19 9.92 -49.87
N THR A 3 -16.22 10.79 -50.20
CA THR A 3 -15.23 10.64 -51.29
C THR A 3 -14.33 11.88 -51.43
N ALA A 4 -13.89 12.50 -50.33
CA ALA A 4 -12.96 13.63 -50.41
C ALA A 4 -11.89 13.73 -49.30
N LEU A 5 -11.86 12.82 -48.31
CA LEU A 5 -10.87 12.85 -47.22
C LEU A 5 -9.87 11.67 -47.21
N LYS A 6 -9.88 10.81 -48.24
CA LYS A 6 -8.93 9.67 -48.36
C LYS A 6 -7.68 9.98 -49.19
N SER A 7 -7.54 11.18 -49.75
CA SER A 7 -6.49 11.49 -50.73
C SER A 7 -5.42 12.49 -50.25
N LEU A 8 -5.49 12.97 -49.00
CA LEU A 8 -4.50 13.91 -48.46
C LEU A 8 -3.54 13.32 -47.40
N LEU A 9 -3.66 12.05 -47.04
CA LEU A 9 -2.75 11.38 -46.09
C LEU A 9 -1.62 10.57 -46.75
N LEU A 10 -1.51 10.54 -48.09
CA LEU A 10 -0.59 9.64 -48.79
C LEU A 10 0.70 10.29 -49.34
N ALA A 11 1.05 11.50 -48.92
CA ALA A 11 2.21 12.23 -49.48
C ALA A 11 3.24 12.77 -48.46
N ALA A 12 3.10 12.49 -47.15
CA ALA A 12 3.99 13.03 -46.11
C ALA A 12 4.78 11.97 -45.31
N LEU A 13 5.01 10.78 -45.87
CA LEU A 13 5.73 9.70 -45.18
C LEU A 13 6.81 9.07 -46.07
N LEU A 14 7.66 9.90 -46.70
CA LEU A 14 8.73 9.45 -47.59
C LEU A 14 10.09 10.15 -47.35
N LEU A 15 10.44 10.50 -46.11
CA LEU A 15 11.82 10.88 -45.77
C LEU A 15 12.19 10.46 -44.34
N LEU A 16 12.58 9.19 -44.15
CA LEU A 16 13.55 8.74 -43.14
C LEU A 16 14.08 7.35 -43.56
N PRO A 17 15.40 7.17 -43.78
CA PRO A 17 15.97 5.87 -44.13
C PRO A 17 16.44 5.10 -42.89
N GLY A 18 16.07 3.81 -42.84
CA GLY A 18 16.98 2.74 -42.45
C GLY A 18 17.06 2.34 -40.97
N CYS A 19 16.34 1.29 -40.60
CA CYS A 19 16.93 0.09 -39.99
C CYS A 19 16.08 -1.14 -40.37
N GLY A 20 16.75 -2.17 -40.88
CA GLY A 20 16.17 -3.28 -41.63
C GLY A 20 15.37 -4.27 -40.78
N ARG A 21 14.22 -4.66 -41.32
CA ARG A 21 13.60 -5.97 -41.11
C ARG A 21 14.32 -6.97 -42.02
N ASP A 22 15.07 -7.89 -41.42
CA ASP A 22 15.32 -9.19 -42.03
C ASP A 22 14.20 -10.15 -41.61
N TRP A 23 13.62 -10.82 -42.60
CA TRP A 23 12.56 -11.80 -42.46
C TRP A 23 13.13 -13.22 -42.60
N LEU A 24 12.66 -14.11 -41.72
CA LEU A 24 12.50 -15.60 -41.80
C LEU A 24 13.62 -16.51 -41.24
N PRO A 25 13.33 -17.72 -40.70
CA PRO A 25 12.06 -18.49 -40.76
C PRO A 25 11.55 -19.17 -39.43
N ASP A 26 10.28 -19.59 -39.46
CA ASP A 26 9.60 -20.71 -38.77
C ASP A 26 9.26 -20.71 -37.25
N GLY A 27 8.04 -20.24 -36.94
CA GLY A 27 7.13 -20.95 -36.02
C GLY A 27 7.30 -20.77 -34.51
N ALA A 28 8.14 -19.84 -34.03
CA ALA A 28 8.23 -19.53 -32.60
C ALA A 28 7.14 -18.51 -32.21
N GLY A 29 5.99 -19.01 -31.78
CA GLY A 29 4.98 -18.18 -31.10
C GLY A 29 5.52 -17.65 -29.76
N PRO A 30 4.96 -16.54 -29.24
CA PRO A 30 5.21 -16.13 -27.88
C PRO A 30 4.66 -17.17 -26.91
N CYS A 31 5.37 -17.44 -25.82
CA CYS A 31 4.99 -18.43 -24.83
C CYS A 31 5.28 -17.91 -23.42
N VAL A 32 4.53 -18.36 -22.43
CA VAL A 32 4.83 -18.15 -21.00
C VAL A 32 5.17 -19.48 -20.34
N PHE A 33 4.59 -20.56 -20.84
CA PHE A 33 4.81 -21.92 -20.38
C PHE A 33 5.13 -22.84 -21.57
N ASP A 34 5.79 -23.98 -21.30
CA ASP A 34 6.14 -24.98 -22.33
C ASP A 34 4.91 -25.49 -23.11
N SER A 35 3.74 -25.47 -22.48
CA SER A 35 2.45 -25.83 -23.08
C SER A 35 1.99 -24.89 -24.20
N ASP A 36 2.49 -23.65 -24.20
CA ASP A 36 2.16 -22.66 -25.23
C ASP A 36 2.96 -22.91 -26.53
N CYS A 37 3.89 -23.87 -26.47
CA CYS A 37 4.75 -24.25 -27.57
C CYS A 37 4.25 -25.51 -28.29
N PRO A 38 4.39 -25.57 -29.64
CA PRO A 38 4.12 -26.79 -30.39
C PRO A 38 4.95 -27.97 -29.88
N ALA A 39 4.37 -29.17 -29.93
CA ALA A 39 4.99 -30.40 -29.40
C ALA A 39 6.45 -30.58 -29.86
N GLY A 40 7.35 -30.71 -28.89
CA GLY A 40 8.80 -30.85 -29.11
C GLY A 40 9.62 -29.57 -28.90
N ARG A 41 9.00 -28.46 -28.51
CA ARG A 41 9.65 -27.20 -28.16
C ARG A 41 9.36 -26.81 -26.72
N VAL A 42 10.30 -26.11 -26.09
CA VAL A 42 10.14 -25.57 -24.72
C VAL A 42 10.09 -24.05 -24.77
N CYS A 43 9.39 -23.47 -23.81
CA CYS A 43 9.26 -22.04 -23.70
C CYS A 43 10.47 -21.46 -22.97
N PHE A 44 11.18 -20.56 -23.66
CA PHE A 44 12.35 -19.90 -23.12
C PHE A 44 12.32 -18.42 -23.46
N ASN A 45 12.33 -17.56 -22.43
CA ASN A 45 12.27 -16.09 -22.56
C ASN A 45 11.18 -15.60 -23.52
N GLY A 46 9.97 -16.11 -23.36
CA GLY A 46 8.85 -15.63 -24.16
C GLY A 46 8.77 -16.25 -25.55
N ARG A 47 9.60 -17.24 -25.90
CA ARG A 47 9.66 -17.85 -27.24
C ARG A 47 9.84 -19.36 -27.20
N CYS A 48 9.19 -20.05 -28.13
CA CYS A 48 9.30 -21.50 -28.27
C CYS A 48 10.61 -21.91 -28.99
N LEU A 49 11.49 -22.61 -28.28
CA LEU A 49 12.77 -23.10 -28.77
C LEU A 49 12.77 -24.62 -28.93
N ASP A 50 13.42 -25.12 -29.98
CA ASP A 50 13.62 -26.56 -30.22
C ASP A 50 14.81 -27.05 -29.40
N VAL A 51 14.55 -27.87 -28.38
CA VAL A 51 15.61 -28.46 -27.51
C VAL A 51 16.18 -29.74 -28.09
N ARG A 52 15.73 -30.18 -29.27
CA ARG A 52 16.34 -31.30 -29.95
C ARG A 52 17.61 -30.83 -30.67
N GLY A 53 18.75 -31.32 -30.19
CA GLY A 53 19.98 -31.35 -30.98
C GLY A 53 19.70 -31.93 -32.37
N ALA A 54 20.51 -31.53 -33.35
CA ALA A 54 20.35 -31.82 -34.78
C ALA A 54 20.48 -33.31 -35.19
N ASP A 55 20.24 -34.24 -34.28
CA ASP A 55 20.50 -35.67 -34.42
C ASP A 55 19.32 -36.59 -34.03
N GLY A 56 18.18 -36.05 -33.60
CA GLY A 56 16.90 -36.76 -33.70
C GLY A 56 16.81 -38.15 -33.03
N SER A 57 17.51 -38.40 -31.92
CA SER A 57 17.36 -39.63 -31.14
C SER A 57 16.71 -39.38 -29.79
N SER A 58 15.52 -39.94 -29.57
CA SER A 58 14.85 -40.03 -28.27
C SER A 58 15.33 -41.28 -27.52
N SER A 59 16.12 -41.11 -26.45
CA SER A 59 16.32 -42.15 -25.42
C SER A 59 17.02 -41.54 -24.20
N GLY A 60 16.44 -41.69 -23.01
CA GLY A 60 17.03 -41.27 -21.74
C GLY A 60 18.39 -41.92 -21.50
N SER A 61 19.44 -41.22 -21.88
CA SER A 61 20.82 -41.73 -21.88
C SER A 61 21.77 -40.84 -21.07
N GLY A 62 21.25 -39.85 -20.35
CA GLY A 62 22.07 -38.90 -19.60
C GLY A 62 22.90 -38.00 -20.50
N ALA A 63 22.38 -37.70 -21.70
CA ALA A 63 23.06 -36.87 -22.68
C ALA A 63 23.13 -35.42 -22.18
N PHE A 64 24.04 -34.64 -22.75
CA PHE A 64 24.16 -33.22 -22.43
C PHE A 64 22.81 -32.50 -22.69
N GLY A 65 22.29 -31.79 -21.69
CA GLY A 65 21.00 -31.11 -21.73
C GLY A 65 19.82 -31.94 -21.24
N ASP A 66 19.98 -33.24 -20.96
CA ASP A 66 18.93 -34.07 -20.36
C ASP A 66 18.70 -33.68 -18.90
N PRO A 67 17.45 -33.73 -18.39
CA PRO A 67 17.18 -33.52 -16.97
C PRO A 67 17.82 -34.63 -16.13
N CYS A 68 18.30 -34.28 -14.95
CA CYS A 68 18.92 -35.21 -14.00
C CYS A 68 18.53 -34.89 -12.57
N HIS A 69 18.55 -35.91 -11.71
CA HIS A 69 18.41 -35.76 -10.27
C HIS A 69 19.76 -35.81 -9.55
N ASP A 70 20.66 -36.69 -10.02
CA ASP A 70 22.02 -36.78 -9.51
C ASP A 70 23.07 -36.99 -10.63
N ASN A 71 24.35 -36.94 -10.26
CA ASN A 71 25.46 -37.07 -11.20
C ASN A 71 25.47 -38.41 -11.97
N ALA A 72 24.89 -39.49 -11.43
CA ALA A 72 24.87 -40.80 -12.05
C ALA A 72 23.86 -40.89 -13.21
N ASP A 73 22.85 -40.00 -13.22
CA ASP A 73 21.90 -39.88 -14.33
C ASP A 73 22.56 -39.33 -15.61
N CYS A 74 23.74 -38.72 -15.50
CA CYS A 74 24.44 -38.08 -16.60
C CYS A 74 25.61 -38.94 -17.11
N ALA A 75 25.68 -39.16 -18.43
CA ALA A 75 26.80 -39.85 -19.06
C ALA A 75 28.15 -39.12 -18.85
N SER A 76 28.10 -37.80 -18.62
CA SER A 76 29.24 -36.97 -18.24
C SER A 76 29.65 -37.10 -16.77
N GLY A 77 28.79 -37.66 -15.93
CA GLY A 77 28.92 -37.68 -14.47
C GLY A 77 28.68 -36.32 -13.81
N ILE A 78 28.04 -35.37 -14.50
CA ILE A 78 27.85 -33.99 -14.04
C ILE A 78 26.39 -33.59 -14.21
N CYS A 79 25.67 -33.50 -13.10
CA CYS A 79 24.34 -32.92 -13.01
C CYS A 79 24.45 -31.54 -12.36
N LEU A 80 24.19 -30.48 -13.13
CA LEU A 80 24.19 -29.12 -12.60
C LEU A 80 22.78 -28.71 -12.17
N PRO A 81 22.62 -28.12 -10.98
CA PRO A 81 21.33 -27.60 -10.55
C PRO A 81 20.92 -26.40 -11.42
N VAL A 82 19.64 -26.35 -11.77
CA VAL A 82 18.97 -25.24 -12.45
C VAL A 82 17.66 -24.93 -11.71
N PHE A 83 17.04 -23.79 -11.98
CA PHE A 83 15.74 -23.49 -11.40
C PHE A 83 14.71 -24.52 -11.89
N GLY A 84 14.19 -25.34 -10.98
CA GLY A 84 13.21 -26.39 -11.29
C GLY A 84 13.78 -27.81 -11.46
N GLY A 85 15.08 -28.05 -11.22
CA GLY A 85 15.65 -29.40 -11.26
C GLY A 85 17.18 -29.42 -11.47
N GLY A 86 17.68 -30.49 -12.08
CA GLY A 86 19.07 -30.58 -12.55
C GLY A 86 19.13 -30.85 -14.04
N VAL A 87 20.24 -30.49 -14.68
CA VAL A 87 20.50 -30.79 -16.09
C VAL A 87 21.91 -31.34 -16.30
N CYS A 88 22.02 -32.36 -17.14
CA CYS A 88 23.28 -33.00 -17.47
C CYS A 88 24.19 -32.04 -18.23
N SER A 89 25.32 -31.70 -17.62
CA SER A 89 26.30 -30.77 -18.16
C SER A 89 27.59 -31.48 -18.54
N ARG A 90 28.56 -30.73 -19.07
CA ARG A 90 29.89 -31.24 -19.42
C ARG A 90 30.94 -30.13 -19.23
N PRO A 91 32.23 -30.48 -19.07
CA PRO A 91 33.31 -29.50 -19.07
C PRO A 91 33.32 -28.67 -20.35
N CYS A 92 33.66 -27.40 -20.22
CA CYS A 92 33.70 -26.50 -21.36
C CYS A 92 34.64 -27.00 -22.45
N GLN A 93 34.09 -27.12 -23.66
CA GLN A 93 34.85 -27.17 -24.92
C GLN A 93 34.33 -26.02 -25.76
N PRO A 94 34.97 -24.83 -25.69
CA PRO A 94 34.41 -23.63 -26.30
C PRO A 94 34.14 -23.81 -27.80
N PRO A 95 32.93 -23.46 -28.30
CA PRO A 95 31.79 -22.89 -27.57
C PRO A 95 30.83 -23.96 -26.99
N CYS A 96 30.30 -23.70 -25.78
CA CYS A 96 29.11 -24.41 -25.30
C CYS A 96 27.92 -24.10 -26.24
N PRO A 97 27.05 -25.08 -26.55
CA PRO A 97 25.91 -24.84 -27.40
C PRO A 97 24.88 -23.97 -26.68
N ALA A 98 24.34 -22.95 -27.35
CA ALA A 98 23.24 -22.16 -26.81
C ALA A 98 22.04 -23.08 -26.47
N PRO A 99 21.33 -22.85 -25.35
CA PRO A 99 21.40 -21.70 -24.43
C PRO A 99 22.44 -21.81 -23.29
N TYR A 100 23.40 -22.75 -23.35
CA TYR A 100 24.43 -22.91 -22.32
C TYR A 100 25.63 -22.01 -22.57
N LEU A 101 26.13 -21.41 -21.51
CA LEU A 101 27.36 -20.61 -21.50
C LEU A 101 28.46 -21.37 -20.75
N CYS A 102 29.70 -21.14 -21.16
CA CYS A 102 30.82 -21.64 -20.37
C CYS A 102 30.97 -20.74 -19.15
N LYS A 103 30.67 -21.29 -17.97
CA LYS A 103 30.76 -20.57 -16.69
C LYS A 103 31.64 -21.34 -15.73
N GLU A 104 32.39 -20.62 -14.93
CA GLU A 104 33.06 -21.20 -13.76
C GLU A 104 32.04 -21.41 -12.63
N VAL A 105 31.63 -22.66 -12.44
CA VAL A 105 30.59 -23.08 -11.48
C VAL A 105 31.19 -24.07 -10.48
N ASP A 106 30.45 -24.36 -9.41
CA ASP A 106 30.91 -25.31 -8.40
C ASP A 106 30.84 -26.74 -8.97
N ASP A 107 31.89 -27.57 -8.77
CA ASP A 107 31.88 -28.95 -9.27
C ASP A 107 30.89 -29.79 -8.44
N PRO A 108 29.79 -30.30 -9.02
CA PRO A 108 28.81 -31.08 -8.27
C PRO A 108 29.36 -32.42 -7.74
N ARG A 109 30.58 -32.81 -8.12
CA ARG A 109 31.29 -33.98 -7.59
C ARG A 109 32.24 -33.63 -6.45
N GLN A 110 32.70 -32.38 -6.37
CA GLN A 110 33.63 -31.84 -5.38
C GLN A 110 33.31 -30.35 -5.14
N PRO A 111 32.35 -30.03 -4.26
CA PRO A 111 31.80 -28.68 -4.12
C PRO A 111 32.83 -27.59 -3.76
N GLU A 112 33.95 -27.97 -3.13
CA GLU A 112 35.07 -27.09 -2.82
C GLU A 112 35.97 -26.72 -4.02
N GLN A 113 35.75 -27.32 -5.20
CA GLN A 113 36.46 -27.01 -6.44
C GLN A 113 35.50 -26.38 -7.44
N ARG A 114 36.00 -25.40 -8.20
CA ARG A 114 35.25 -24.77 -9.28
C ARG A 114 35.81 -25.21 -10.63
N LEU A 115 34.93 -25.51 -11.57
CA LEU A 115 35.29 -25.95 -12.92
C LEU A 115 34.54 -25.14 -13.96
N ALA A 116 35.18 -24.95 -15.11
CA ALA A 116 34.52 -24.40 -16.29
C ALA A 116 33.59 -25.48 -16.88
N LEU A 117 32.28 -25.35 -16.65
CA LEU A 117 31.25 -26.25 -17.15
C LEU A 117 30.25 -25.49 -18.03
N CYS A 118 29.57 -26.20 -18.93
CA CYS A 118 28.48 -25.62 -19.71
C CYS A 118 27.22 -25.48 -18.84
N ALA A 119 27.09 -24.34 -18.18
CA ALA A 119 25.95 -24.00 -17.33
C ALA A 119 24.88 -23.25 -18.14
N LEU A 120 23.62 -23.41 -17.77
CA LEU A 120 22.52 -22.74 -18.46
C LEU A 120 22.64 -21.22 -18.25
N ASP A 121 22.44 -20.43 -19.31
CA ASP A 121 22.24 -18.99 -19.13
C ASP A 121 20.87 -18.74 -18.52
N SER A 122 20.84 -18.41 -17.24
CA SER A 122 19.60 -18.14 -16.51
C SER A 122 18.93 -16.83 -16.94
N GLY A 123 19.62 -15.98 -17.72
CA GLY A 123 19.10 -14.69 -18.17
C GLY A 123 18.77 -13.74 -17.02
N ARG A 124 19.37 -13.97 -15.83
CA ARG A 124 19.07 -13.23 -14.61
C ARG A 124 20.01 -12.04 -14.36
N PHE A 125 20.93 -11.76 -15.27
CA PHE A 125 21.78 -10.58 -15.19
C PHE A 125 20.94 -9.32 -14.89
N CYS A 126 21.35 -8.56 -13.87
CA CYS A 126 20.64 -7.38 -13.36
C CYS A 126 19.24 -7.60 -12.76
N ARG A 127 18.85 -8.84 -12.43
CA ARG A 127 17.70 -9.09 -11.54
C ARG A 127 18.08 -8.93 -10.08
N ARG A 128 17.12 -8.47 -9.27
CA ARG A 128 17.29 -8.37 -7.81
C ARG A 128 17.47 -9.77 -7.21
N CYS A 129 18.31 -9.86 -6.19
CA CYS A 129 18.63 -11.11 -5.49
C CYS A 129 18.87 -10.85 -4.01
N GLU A 130 18.73 -11.88 -3.19
CA GLU A 130 19.11 -11.85 -1.78
C GLU A 130 20.32 -12.75 -1.51
N VAL A 131 20.45 -13.85 -2.24
CA VAL A 131 21.58 -14.80 -2.14
C VAL A 131 22.08 -15.20 -3.52
N ASP A 132 23.32 -15.71 -3.62
CA ASP A 132 23.94 -16.10 -4.89
C ASP A 132 23.11 -17.12 -5.69
N GLY A 133 22.45 -18.04 -4.99
CA GLY A 133 21.58 -19.05 -5.61
C GLY A 133 20.36 -18.50 -6.35
N ASP A 134 19.97 -17.24 -6.09
CA ASP A 134 18.88 -16.57 -6.80
C ASP A 134 19.28 -16.17 -8.23
N CYS A 135 20.59 -16.10 -8.49
CA CYS A 135 21.18 -15.71 -9.76
C CYS A 135 21.51 -16.93 -10.62
N ASP A 136 22.18 -17.91 -10.02
CA ASP A 136 22.50 -19.19 -10.64
C ASP A 136 22.64 -20.28 -9.56
N PRO A 137 21.76 -21.29 -9.54
CA PRO A 137 21.85 -22.41 -8.61
C PRO A 137 23.13 -23.23 -8.77
N ALA A 138 23.78 -23.20 -9.94
CA ALA A 138 25.08 -23.84 -10.16
C ALA A 138 26.26 -23.04 -9.55
N GLY A 139 25.99 -21.84 -9.03
CA GLY A 139 26.94 -21.03 -8.27
C GLY A 139 27.86 -20.15 -9.11
N GLY A 140 27.69 -20.08 -10.43
CA GLY A 140 28.52 -19.24 -11.31
C GLY A 140 28.24 -17.75 -11.15
N ASP A 141 26.97 -17.39 -11.28
CA ASP A 141 26.48 -16.01 -11.16
C ASP A 141 26.32 -15.62 -9.68
N ARG A 142 26.68 -14.38 -9.34
CA ARG A 142 26.75 -13.91 -7.94
C ARG A 142 25.80 -12.78 -7.65
N CYS A 143 25.29 -12.74 -6.41
CA CYS A 143 24.40 -11.70 -5.94
C CYS A 143 25.21 -10.56 -5.32
N LEU A 144 25.45 -9.52 -6.11
CA LEU A 144 26.41 -8.45 -5.82
C LEU A 144 25.70 -7.16 -5.43
N ASP A 145 26.32 -6.38 -4.54
CA ASP A 145 25.83 -5.05 -4.16
C ASP A 145 26.10 -4.05 -5.29
N LEU A 146 25.03 -3.41 -5.77
CA LEU A 146 25.05 -2.31 -6.71
C LEU A 146 24.05 -1.26 -6.19
N GLU A 147 24.54 -0.08 -5.84
CA GLU A 147 23.74 1.06 -5.35
C GLU A 147 22.99 0.79 -4.02
N GLY A 148 23.56 0.02 -3.09
CA GLY A 148 22.92 -0.27 -1.80
C GLY A 148 21.74 -1.25 -1.93
N SER A 149 21.60 -1.88 -3.10
CA SER A 149 20.70 -3.00 -3.36
C SER A 149 21.49 -4.14 -4.01
N ARG A 150 20.96 -5.37 -3.97
CA ARG A 150 21.67 -6.53 -4.48
C ARG A 150 21.07 -7.03 -5.80
N TYR A 151 21.94 -7.25 -6.78
CA TYR A 151 21.59 -7.68 -8.13
C TYR A 151 22.52 -8.77 -8.63
N CYS A 152 22.01 -9.59 -9.54
CA CYS A 152 22.75 -10.69 -10.13
C CYS A 152 23.78 -10.19 -11.16
N GLY A 153 25.07 -10.39 -10.84
CA GLY A 153 26.15 -10.41 -11.83
C GLY A 153 26.21 -11.77 -12.53
N SER A 154 26.79 -11.84 -13.73
CA SER A 154 26.95 -13.12 -14.44
C SER A 154 28.41 -13.50 -14.61
N GLU A 155 28.75 -14.78 -14.41
CA GLU A 155 30.13 -15.27 -14.54
C GLU A 155 30.67 -15.04 -15.96
N CYS A 156 31.84 -14.42 -16.07
CA CYS A 156 32.34 -13.90 -17.35
C CYS A 156 33.78 -14.27 -17.69
N SER A 157 34.38 -15.20 -16.95
CA SER A 157 35.77 -15.61 -17.19
C SER A 157 35.96 -16.29 -18.54
N PHE A 158 34.93 -16.98 -19.04
CA PHE A 158 34.96 -17.71 -20.31
C PHE A 158 33.93 -17.24 -21.34
N SER A 159 32.82 -16.68 -20.87
CA SER A 159 31.75 -16.12 -21.71
C SER A 159 31.78 -14.59 -21.62
N GLY A 160 31.83 -13.91 -22.76
CA GLY A 160 31.82 -12.43 -22.77
C GLY A 160 30.53 -11.87 -22.17
N CYS A 161 30.59 -10.63 -21.66
CA CYS A 161 29.41 -9.99 -21.08
C CYS A 161 28.41 -9.50 -22.14
N PRO A 162 27.11 -9.37 -21.75
CA PRO A 162 26.11 -8.66 -22.55
C PRO A 162 26.57 -7.25 -22.93
N GLN A 163 25.94 -6.65 -23.97
CA GLN A 163 26.21 -5.25 -24.32
C GLN A 163 25.94 -4.35 -23.11
N GLU A 164 26.78 -3.33 -22.93
CA GLU A 164 26.77 -2.39 -21.79
C GLU A 164 27.21 -2.94 -20.42
N ALA A 165 27.60 -4.21 -20.33
CA ALA A 165 28.27 -4.76 -19.17
C ALA A 165 29.79 -4.88 -19.36
N GLU A 166 30.53 -4.85 -18.26
CA GLU A 166 31.97 -5.09 -18.21
C GLU A 166 32.27 -6.28 -17.30
N CYS A 167 33.17 -7.16 -17.77
CA CYS A 167 33.63 -8.30 -17.00
C CYS A 167 34.69 -7.84 -16.00
N VAL A 168 34.32 -7.68 -14.74
CA VAL A 168 35.21 -7.18 -13.69
C VAL A 168 35.59 -8.29 -12.71
N PRO A 169 36.81 -8.26 -12.14
CA PRO A 169 37.16 -9.15 -11.03
C PRO A 169 36.42 -8.71 -9.76
N VAL A 170 35.77 -9.65 -9.08
CA VAL A 170 35.03 -9.44 -7.83
C VAL A 170 35.62 -10.35 -6.75
N GLN A 171 35.93 -9.76 -5.59
CA GLN A 171 36.45 -10.47 -4.43
C GLN A 171 35.30 -10.71 -3.42
N LEU A 172 35.01 -11.97 -3.12
CA LEU A 172 33.97 -12.37 -2.17
C LEU A 172 34.62 -13.21 -1.06
N GLY A 173 35.04 -12.56 0.03
CA GLY A 173 35.83 -13.23 1.08
C GLY A 173 37.19 -13.69 0.55
N GLU A 174 37.51 -14.98 0.68
CA GLU A 174 38.74 -15.58 0.12
C GLU A 174 38.62 -15.98 -1.37
N LEU A 175 37.40 -15.94 -1.94
CA LEU A 175 37.14 -16.33 -3.33
C LEU A 175 37.30 -15.13 -4.28
N ALA A 176 38.10 -15.30 -5.34
CA ALA A 176 38.23 -14.35 -6.44
C ALA A 176 37.52 -14.90 -7.68
N THR A 177 36.52 -14.20 -8.20
CA THR A 177 35.76 -14.58 -9.40
C THR A 177 35.66 -13.39 -10.37
N ARG A 178 35.20 -13.60 -11.60
CA ARG A 178 34.89 -12.51 -12.54
C ARG A 178 33.40 -12.48 -12.83
N GLN A 179 32.80 -11.30 -12.75
CA GLN A 179 31.37 -11.11 -12.94
C GLN A 179 31.14 -9.96 -13.90
N CYS A 180 30.15 -10.12 -14.78
CA CYS A 180 29.59 -9.02 -15.54
C CYS A 180 28.88 -8.09 -14.58
N LEU A 181 29.30 -6.84 -14.57
CA LEU A 181 28.59 -5.74 -13.93
C LEU A 181 28.19 -4.72 -15.00
N PRO A 182 27.04 -4.04 -14.87
CA PRO A 182 26.68 -2.97 -15.78
C PRO A 182 27.73 -1.86 -15.73
N ARG A 183 28.13 -1.31 -16.88
CA ARG A 183 29.13 -0.23 -16.96
C ARG A 183 28.67 1.05 -16.27
N SER A 184 27.35 1.24 -16.20
CA SER A 184 26.69 2.31 -15.44
C SER A 184 26.82 2.15 -13.93
N GLY A 185 27.29 1.01 -13.42
CA GLY A 185 27.28 0.69 -11.99
C GLY A 185 25.87 0.48 -11.42
N SER A 186 24.83 0.50 -12.26
CA SER A 186 23.42 0.40 -11.88
C SER A 186 22.67 -0.55 -12.81
N CYS A 187 21.90 -1.46 -12.23
CA CYS A 187 20.96 -2.27 -12.99
C CYS A 187 19.64 -1.55 -13.31
N ALA A 188 19.36 -0.43 -12.61
CA ALA A 188 18.20 0.41 -12.85
C ALA A 188 18.45 1.50 -13.91
N CYS A 189 19.72 1.89 -14.11
CA CYS A 189 20.13 2.84 -15.15
C CYS A 189 20.92 2.16 -16.28
N ASN A 190 20.27 1.98 -17.43
CA ASN A 190 20.81 1.42 -18.67
C ASN A 190 20.29 2.21 -19.88
N GLU A 191 20.72 1.90 -21.10
CA GLU A 191 20.29 2.64 -22.31
C GLU A 191 18.76 2.68 -22.52
N ASP A 192 18.01 1.66 -22.09
CA ASP A 192 16.54 1.64 -22.17
C ASP A 192 15.88 2.59 -21.16
N THR A 193 16.56 2.89 -20.05
CA THR A 193 16.11 3.81 -19.00
C THR A 193 16.78 5.18 -19.07
N ALA A 194 17.51 5.47 -20.15
CA ALA A 194 18.17 6.75 -20.36
C ALA A 194 17.17 7.91 -20.25
N GLY A 195 17.48 8.86 -19.36
CA GLY A 195 16.66 10.02 -19.10
C GLY A 195 15.53 9.83 -18.09
N LEU A 196 15.31 8.64 -17.53
CA LEU A 196 14.44 8.46 -16.36
C LEU A 196 15.01 9.21 -15.15
N GLU A 197 14.12 9.72 -14.30
CA GLU A 197 14.47 10.45 -13.08
C GLU A 197 13.98 9.67 -11.85
N ARG A 198 14.81 9.62 -10.80
CA ARG A 198 14.44 9.08 -9.48
C ARG A 198 14.70 10.12 -8.41
N GLY A 199 13.90 10.11 -7.35
CA GLY A 199 14.12 10.97 -6.18
C GLY A 199 15.42 10.62 -5.47
N CYS A 200 16.10 11.64 -4.97
CA CYS A 200 17.28 11.53 -4.13
C CYS A 200 17.23 12.62 -3.06
N GLN A 201 17.99 12.46 -1.99
CA GLN A 201 18.03 13.43 -0.90
C GLN A 201 19.47 13.69 -0.45
N ARG A 202 19.76 14.91 -0.01
CA ARG A 202 20.99 15.28 0.71
C ARG A 202 20.60 15.81 2.08
N SER A 203 21.24 15.30 3.12
CA SER A 203 20.97 15.69 4.51
C SER A 203 22.25 16.03 5.25
N ASN A 204 22.15 16.99 6.16
CA ASN A 204 23.17 17.33 7.14
C ASN A 204 22.49 17.81 8.44
N ASP A 205 23.22 18.52 9.30
CA ASP A 205 22.69 19.00 10.59
C ASP A 205 21.65 20.13 10.46
N LEU A 206 21.49 20.74 9.27
CA LEU A 206 20.55 21.84 9.00
C LEU A 206 19.20 21.34 8.49
N GLY A 207 19.19 20.34 7.60
CA GLY A 207 17.93 19.72 7.15
C GLY A 207 18.12 18.65 6.08
N THR A 208 17.07 18.38 5.30
CA THR A 208 17.07 17.35 4.25
C THR A 208 16.46 17.86 2.95
N CYS A 209 17.32 18.17 1.98
CA CYS A 209 16.90 18.63 0.67
C CYS A 209 16.63 17.49 -0.28
N ASN A 210 15.56 17.61 -1.05
CA ASN A 210 15.14 16.64 -2.05
C ASN A 210 15.55 17.08 -3.45
N GLY A 211 15.87 16.12 -4.31
CA GLY A 211 16.23 16.35 -5.69
C GLY A 211 16.00 15.10 -6.51
N PHE A 212 16.61 15.08 -7.70
CA PHE A 212 16.47 14.00 -8.64
C PHE A 212 17.81 13.62 -9.23
N GLU A 213 17.99 12.32 -9.43
CA GLU A 213 19.05 11.77 -10.24
C GLU A 213 18.46 11.39 -11.59
N ARG A 214 19.17 11.70 -12.67
CA ARG A 214 18.77 11.33 -14.03
C ARG A 214 19.65 10.18 -14.50
N CYS A 215 19.05 9.16 -15.09
CA CYS A 215 19.83 8.08 -15.68
C CYS A 215 20.57 8.59 -16.95
N ALA A 216 21.90 8.53 -16.93
CA ALA A 216 22.79 8.95 -18.01
C ALA A 216 23.79 7.83 -18.39
N PRO A 217 23.35 6.79 -19.12
CA PRO A 217 24.23 5.73 -19.60
C PRO A 217 25.34 6.28 -20.52
N PRO A 218 26.55 5.69 -20.51
CA PRO A 218 27.00 4.57 -19.68
C PRO A 218 27.50 5.03 -18.28
N ALA A 219 27.32 6.29 -17.89
CA ALA A 219 27.84 6.84 -16.64
C ALA A 219 26.97 6.53 -15.40
N GLY A 220 25.77 5.96 -15.59
CA GLY A 220 24.85 5.63 -14.50
C GLY A 220 23.95 6.79 -14.12
N TRP A 221 23.44 6.76 -12.90
CA TRP A 221 22.67 7.89 -12.37
C TRP A 221 23.59 9.10 -12.21
N THR A 222 23.13 10.26 -12.67
CA THR A 222 23.82 11.52 -12.41
C THR A 222 23.90 11.75 -10.90
N GLU A 223 24.81 12.62 -10.47
CA GLU A 223 24.80 13.08 -9.09
C GLU A 223 23.42 13.61 -8.71
N CYS A 224 23.03 13.36 -7.46
CA CYS A 224 21.80 13.87 -6.89
C CYS A 224 21.73 15.39 -7.06
N SER A 225 20.67 15.85 -7.74
CA SER A 225 20.43 17.27 -7.97
C SER A 225 19.91 18.01 -6.73
N ALA A 226 19.69 17.31 -5.61
CA ALA A 226 19.32 17.96 -4.36
C ALA A 226 20.43 18.95 -3.97
N ALA A 227 20.04 20.15 -3.57
CA ALA A 227 20.97 21.07 -2.94
C ALA A 227 21.52 20.42 -1.66
N GLU A 228 22.73 20.77 -1.27
CA GLU A 228 23.20 20.44 0.07
C GLU A 228 22.51 21.45 1.01
N PRO A 229 21.81 21.02 2.07
CA PRO A 229 21.15 21.96 2.96
C PRO A 229 22.17 22.95 3.51
N VAL A 230 21.92 24.24 3.35
CA VAL A 230 22.80 25.30 3.82
C VAL A 230 21.98 26.30 4.60
N VAL A 231 22.65 27.10 5.44
CA VAL A 231 21.95 28.15 6.19
C VAL A 231 21.23 29.07 5.20
N GLU A 232 19.98 29.39 5.52
CA GLU A 232 19.11 30.25 4.74
C GLU A 232 19.82 31.47 4.13
N GLU A 233 19.63 31.66 2.82
CA GLU A 233 19.93 32.89 2.11
C GLU A 233 18.63 33.49 1.57
N CYS A 234 18.51 34.83 1.63
CA CYS A 234 17.37 35.49 1.02
C CYS A 234 17.35 35.33 -0.51
N ASN A 235 16.70 34.28 -1.01
CA ASN A 235 16.69 33.93 -2.41
C ASN A 235 15.33 33.33 -2.85
N GLY A 236 14.35 33.24 -1.94
CA GLY A 236 13.01 32.72 -2.21
C GLY A 236 12.95 31.20 -2.30
N ARG A 237 13.93 30.53 -1.72
CA ARG A 237 14.03 29.07 -1.62
C ARG A 237 14.21 28.74 -0.14
N ASP A 238 13.73 27.55 0.17
CA ASP A 238 14.05 26.84 1.40
C ASP A 238 15.43 26.20 1.20
N ASP A 239 16.49 26.87 1.68
CA ASP A 239 17.89 26.47 1.45
C ASP A 239 18.36 25.42 2.46
N ASP A 240 17.80 25.40 3.67
CA ASP A 240 18.02 24.34 4.65
C ASP A 240 16.97 23.21 4.60
N CYS A 241 15.92 23.40 3.82
CA CYS A 241 14.90 22.40 3.54
C CYS A 241 14.11 21.98 4.79
N ASP A 242 13.84 22.92 5.71
CA ASP A 242 13.08 22.72 6.94
C ASP A 242 11.55 22.88 6.77
N GLY A 243 11.11 23.33 5.59
CA GLY A 243 9.71 23.56 5.24
C GLY A 243 9.26 25.01 5.36
N SER A 244 10.13 25.91 5.80
CA SER A 244 9.96 27.37 5.78
C SER A 244 10.77 27.98 4.62
N ILE A 245 10.50 29.23 4.25
CA ILE A 245 11.24 29.91 3.17
C ILE A 245 11.79 31.22 3.73
N ASP A 246 13.11 31.44 3.58
CA ASP A 246 13.83 32.66 3.95
C ASP A 246 13.68 33.06 5.44
N GLU A 247 13.68 32.11 6.36
CA GLU A 247 13.58 32.33 7.81
C GLU A 247 14.93 32.50 8.51
N GLN A 248 14.89 32.96 9.76
CA GLN A 248 16.09 33.16 10.61
C GLN A 248 17.21 34.05 10.00
N LEU A 249 16.88 34.84 8.98
CA LEU A 249 17.79 35.78 8.32
C LEU A 249 18.02 37.03 9.19
N GLY A 250 19.25 37.21 9.67
CA GLY A 250 19.62 38.36 10.52
C GLY A 250 19.45 39.73 9.83
N GLU A 251 19.24 40.78 10.63
CA GLU A 251 19.08 42.17 10.15
C GLU A 251 20.31 42.66 9.38
N ARG A 252 20.09 43.24 8.18
CA ARG A 252 21.15 43.78 7.31
C ARG A 252 20.90 45.25 6.97
N SER A 253 21.85 46.11 7.27
CA SER A 253 21.87 47.50 6.79
C SER A 253 22.30 47.57 5.31
N CYS A 254 21.79 48.53 4.56
CA CYS A 254 22.22 48.84 3.20
C CYS A 254 22.30 50.35 2.96
N SER A 255 22.89 50.73 1.82
CA SER A 255 22.83 52.09 1.31
C SER A 255 22.55 52.13 -0.19
N ARG A 256 21.92 53.21 -0.67
CA ARG A 256 21.75 53.53 -2.09
C ARG A 256 22.57 54.77 -2.43
N GLU A 257 23.41 54.66 -3.46
CA GLU A 257 24.34 55.71 -3.89
C GLU A 257 24.08 56.14 -5.33
N ASN A 258 24.13 57.46 -5.59
CA ASN A 258 24.17 58.01 -6.93
C ASN A 258 24.97 59.33 -6.96
N GLU A 259 24.75 60.17 -7.99
CA GLU A 259 25.46 61.45 -8.12
C GLU A 259 25.10 62.50 -7.06
N PHE A 260 24.01 62.30 -6.31
CA PHE A 260 23.52 63.23 -5.28
C PHE A 260 24.02 62.85 -3.88
N GLY A 261 24.04 61.57 -3.51
CA GLY A 261 24.61 61.16 -2.20
C GLY A 261 24.46 59.68 -1.89
N SER A 262 24.48 59.32 -0.59
CA SER A 262 24.42 57.94 -0.08
C SER A 262 23.41 57.81 1.06
N CYS A 263 22.23 57.27 0.78
CA CYS A 263 21.18 57.05 1.79
C CYS A 263 21.32 55.68 2.43
N SER A 264 21.32 55.58 3.76
CA SER A 264 21.28 54.30 4.48
C SER A 264 19.84 53.84 4.78
N GLY A 265 19.63 52.52 4.85
CA GLY A 265 18.37 51.89 5.23
C GLY A 265 18.57 50.42 5.58
N GLU A 266 17.48 49.68 5.72
CA GLU A 266 17.51 48.24 6.01
C GLU A 266 17.18 47.43 4.76
N GLN A 267 17.82 46.28 4.62
CA GLN A 267 17.45 45.30 3.62
C GLN A 267 16.30 44.46 4.17
N VAL A 268 15.25 44.30 3.38
CA VAL A 268 14.17 43.36 3.67
C VAL A 268 14.26 42.22 2.66
N CYS A 269 14.16 40.99 3.16
CA CYS A 269 14.12 39.84 2.29
C CYS A 269 12.79 39.78 1.53
N ARG A 270 12.85 39.66 0.20
CA ARG A 270 11.66 39.58 -0.68
C ARG A 270 11.69 38.33 -1.56
N GLY A 271 12.12 37.20 -0.99
CA GLY A 271 12.21 35.92 -1.70
C GLY A 271 13.10 35.99 -2.93
N GLU A 272 12.58 35.60 -4.09
CA GLU A 272 13.33 35.56 -5.36
C GLU A 272 13.91 36.93 -5.78
N LEU A 273 13.36 38.04 -5.26
CA LEU A 273 13.89 39.38 -5.48
C LEU A 273 15.13 39.70 -4.62
N GLY A 274 15.52 38.78 -3.74
CA GLY A 274 16.65 38.87 -2.82
C GLY A 274 16.48 39.98 -1.78
N TRP A 275 17.59 40.39 -1.19
CA TRP A 275 17.65 41.50 -0.26
C TRP A 275 17.33 42.82 -0.97
N VAL A 276 16.15 43.35 -0.73
CA VAL A 276 15.74 44.65 -1.26
C VAL A 276 16.10 45.72 -0.25
N CYS A 277 17.02 46.60 -0.64
CA CYS A 277 17.36 47.76 0.15
C CYS A 277 16.22 48.78 0.16
N LEU A 278 15.64 49.02 1.34
CA LEU A 278 14.60 50.03 1.56
C LEU A 278 15.18 51.43 1.82
N ALA A 279 16.50 51.63 1.67
CA ALA A 279 17.06 52.97 1.70
C ALA A 279 16.42 53.85 0.61
N PRO A 280 16.08 55.12 0.92
CA PRO A 280 15.64 56.10 -0.06
C PRO A 280 16.63 56.20 -1.24
N VAL A 281 16.15 56.55 -2.44
CA VAL A 281 17.05 56.88 -3.56
C VAL A 281 17.47 58.33 -3.37
N PRO A 282 18.78 58.63 -3.24
CA PRO A 282 19.22 60.01 -3.10
C PRO A 282 18.77 60.83 -4.32
N GLY A 283 18.22 62.01 -4.10
CA GLY A 283 17.81 62.96 -5.13
C GLY A 283 18.50 64.30 -4.92
N PRO A 284 18.42 65.23 -5.88
CA PRO A 284 18.81 66.60 -5.61
C PRO A 284 17.97 67.16 -4.46
N GLU A 285 18.60 67.95 -3.59
CA GLU A 285 17.88 68.63 -2.52
C GLU A 285 16.71 69.44 -3.07
N GLU A 286 15.54 69.17 -2.50
CA GLU A 286 14.31 69.92 -2.72
C GLU A 286 13.95 70.53 -1.39
N CYS A 287 13.43 71.76 -1.37
CA CYS A 287 13.06 72.41 -0.12
C CYS A 287 11.77 71.80 0.45
N ASP A 288 11.86 70.63 1.08
CA ASP A 288 10.73 69.86 1.61
C ASP A 288 10.91 69.40 3.07
N GLY A 289 12.02 69.79 3.70
CA GLY A 289 12.32 69.44 5.08
C GLY A 289 12.83 68.01 5.24
N ARG A 290 13.22 67.35 4.15
CA ARG A 290 13.87 66.04 4.14
C ARG A 290 15.30 66.18 3.65
N ASP A 291 16.14 65.25 4.09
CA ASP A 291 17.51 65.08 3.60
C ASP A 291 17.40 64.17 2.37
N ASN A 292 17.25 64.78 1.20
CA ASN A 292 16.91 64.09 -0.05
C ASN A 292 18.15 63.48 -0.69
N ASP A 293 19.34 64.03 -0.46
CA ASP A 293 20.62 63.48 -0.88
C ASP A 293 21.31 62.65 0.22
N CYS A 294 20.77 62.67 1.44
CA CYS A 294 21.23 61.89 2.59
C CYS A 294 22.66 62.21 3.03
N ASP A 295 23.13 63.44 2.82
CA ASP A 295 24.46 63.88 3.28
C ASP A 295 24.52 64.20 4.79
N GLY A 296 23.38 64.06 5.47
CA GLY A 296 23.18 64.40 6.89
C GLY A 296 22.69 65.83 7.10
N ARG A 297 22.37 66.57 6.04
CA ARG A 297 21.92 67.96 6.09
C ARG A 297 20.66 68.14 5.24
N VAL A 298 19.54 68.19 5.95
CA VAL A 298 18.24 68.58 5.39
C VAL A 298 18.32 69.95 4.68
N ASP A 299 17.92 70.02 3.41
CA ASP A 299 17.76 71.19 2.53
C ASP A 299 19.01 72.09 2.39
N ASP A 300 20.21 71.52 2.32
CA ASP A 300 21.47 72.27 2.40
C ASP A 300 21.70 73.27 1.23
N GLY A 301 21.02 73.10 0.10
CA GLY A 301 20.97 74.05 -1.02
C GLY A 301 20.07 75.29 -0.80
N PHE A 302 19.24 75.28 0.25
CA PHE A 302 18.27 76.33 0.57
C PHE A 302 18.54 77.01 1.92
N ARG A 303 19.55 76.52 2.65
CA ARG A 303 19.98 76.99 3.95
C ARG A 303 21.35 77.67 3.88
N ASP A 304 21.59 78.63 4.76
CA ASP A 304 22.91 79.26 4.93
C ASP A 304 23.89 78.33 5.69
N GLU A 305 25.15 78.76 5.87
CA GLU A 305 26.18 78.00 6.60
C GLU A 305 25.82 77.69 8.07
N GLN A 306 24.76 78.31 8.60
CA GLN A 306 24.24 78.07 9.95
C GLN A 306 22.95 77.24 9.94
N GLY A 307 22.53 76.71 8.77
CA GLY A 307 21.36 75.85 8.62
C GLY A 307 20.03 76.61 8.56
N ARG A 308 20.03 77.92 8.25
CA ARG A 308 18.83 78.76 8.26
C ARG A 308 18.38 79.11 6.85
N TYR A 309 17.09 79.10 6.59
CA TYR A 309 16.57 79.51 5.28
C TYR A 309 16.46 81.04 5.18
N THR A 310 17.34 81.66 4.40
CA THR A 310 17.44 83.14 4.32
C THR A 310 17.04 83.72 2.97
N GLY A 311 16.59 82.88 2.03
CA GLY A 311 16.11 83.34 0.73
C GLY A 311 14.74 84.02 0.82
N ASP A 312 14.48 85.02 -0.03
CA ASP A 312 13.20 85.73 -0.04
C ASP A 312 12.00 84.81 -0.35
N ASP A 313 12.22 83.71 -1.08
CA ASP A 313 11.21 82.70 -1.44
C ASP A 313 11.10 81.54 -0.44
N ASN A 314 11.99 81.47 0.56
CA ASN A 314 12.09 80.39 1.55
C ASN A 314 12.40 80.95 2.95
N CYS A 315 11.93 82.13 3.31
CA CYS A 315 12.41 82.81 4.50
C CYS A 315 11.89 82.17 5.80
N GLY A 316 12.79 81.63 6.62
CA GLY A 316 12.43 80.94 7.87
C GLY A 316 12.01 79.48 7.70
N SER A 317 11.45 79.12 6.54
CA SER A 317 11.06 77.75 6.18
C SER A 317 10.89 77.61 4.67
N CYS A 318 10.94 76.38 4.16
CA CYS A 318 10.69 76.10 2.75
C CYS A 318 9.34 76.64 2.24
N GLY A 319 9.35 77.27 1.07
CA GLY A 319 8.19 77.86 0.40
C GLY A 319 7.64 79.14 1.04
N ALA A 320 8.31 79.69 2.07
CA ALA A 320 7.91 80.93 2.72
C ALA A 320 8.36 82.17 1.91
N ASP A 321 7.65 82.45 0.81
CA ASP A 321 7.83 83.65 0.01
C ASP A 321 7.37 84.90 0.77
N CYS A 322 8.29 85.83 1.02
CA CYS A 322 8.02 87.03 1.81
C CYS A 322 6.96 87.96 1.23
N LEU A 323 6.75 87.98 -0.09
CA LEU A 323 5.65 88.73 -0.71
C LEU A 323 4.28 88.07 -0.47
N LEU A 324 4.24 86.75 -0.36
CA LEU A 324 3.03 86.01 0.00
C LEU A 324 2.78 86.01 1.52
N MET A 325 3.84 85.94 2.31
CA MET A 325 3.80 85.82 3.77
C MET A 325 3.49 87.14 4.48
N VAL A 326 3.68 88.30 3.83
CA VAL A 326 3.22 89.59 4.36
C VAL A 326 2.08 90.15 3.49
N PRO A 327 0.81 89.83 3.82
CA PRO A 327 -0.34 90.29 3.04
C PRO A 327 -0.37 91.81 2.87
N HIS A 328 -0.70 92.26 1.67
CA HIS A 328 -0.78 93.69 1.29
C HIS A 328 0.56 94.45 1.29
N ALA A 329 1.68 93.75 1.44
CA ALA A 329 2.98 94.32 1.10
C ALA A 329 3.07 94.54 -0.42
N SER A 330 3.60 95.69 -0.82
CA SER A 330 3.99 95.93 -2.21
C SER A 330 5.45 95.56 -2.49
N GLU A 331 6.24 95.34 -1.44
CA GLU A 331 7.64 94.92 -1.47
C GLU A 331 8.00 94.31 -0.10
N ALA A 332 8.60 93.11 -0.07
CA ALA A 332 9.02 92.43 1.16
C ALA A 332 10.30 91.60 0.93
N HIS A 333 11.15 91.50 1.96
CA HIS A 333 12.42 90.77 1.92
C HIS A 333 12.64 89.95 3.19
N CYS A 334 13.42 88.88 3.09
CA CYS A 334 13.91 88.11 4.22
C CYS A 334 15.04 88.86 4.92
N ARG A 335 14.93 89.06 6.24
CA ARG A 335 15.95 89.70 7.05
C ARG A 335 16.28 88.85 8.27
N LEU A 336 17.56 88.80 8.62
CA LEU A 336 18.01 88.16 9.87
C LEU A 336 17.83 89.14 11.03
N GLU A 337 16.94 88.81 11.95
CA GLU A 337 16.74 89.51 13.22
C GLU A 337 16.96 88.51 14.36
N ASP A 338 17.85 88.84 15.31
CA ASP A 338 18.27 87.95 16.40
C ASP A 338 18.64 86.53 15.93
N GLU A 339 19.42 86.48 14.84
CA GLU A 339 19.85 85.26 14.16
C GLU A 339 18.74 84.39 13.54
N GLN A 340 17.50 84.86 13.50
CA GLN A 340 16.38 84.18 12.82
C GLN A 340 15.96 84.92 11.54
N PRO A 341 15.74 84.19 10.43
CA PRO A 341 15.23 84.79 9.20
C PRO A 341 13.73 85.10 9.34
N VAL A 342 13.36 86.36 9.12
CA VAL A 342 11.98 86.83 9.19
C VAL A 342 11.65 87.74 8.01
N CYS A 343 10.48 87.54 7.42
CA CYS A 343 9.98 88.43 6.38
C CYS A 343 9.62 89.82 6.92
N ARG A 344 10.03 90.87 6.21
CA ARG A 344 9.71 92.27 6.52
C ARG A 344 9.21 92.99 5.27
N ALA A 345 8.00 93.54 5.36
CA ALA A 345 7.44 94.47 4.38
C ALA A 345 8.15 95.82 4.43
N GLN A 346 8.66 96.24 3.28
CA GLN A 346 9.29 97.54 3.11
C GLN A 346 8.26 98.63 2.78
N SER A 347 7.19 98.28 2.08
CA SER A 347 6.08 99.18 1.73
C SER A 347 4.74 98.45 1.67
N CYS A 348 3.64 99.17 1.94
CA CYS A 348 2.28 98.65 1.96
C CYS A 348 1.39 99.29 0.89
N GLN A 349 0.39 98.56 0.44
CA GLN A 349 -0.67 99.05 -0.44
C GLN A 349 -1.52 100.16 0.22
N GLU A 350 -2.20 100.98 -0.59
CA GLU A 350 -3.00 102.12 -0.12
C GLU A 350 -4.12 101.70 0.86
N GLY A 351 -4.28 102.45 1.97
CA GLY A 351 -5.24 102.13 3.05
C GLY A 351 -4.69 101.23 4.17
N PHE A 352 -3.43 100.78 4.03
CA PHE A 352 -2.67 100.04 5.02
C PHE A 352 -1.42 100.83 5.42
N PHE A 353 -0.91 100.60 6.63
CA PHE A 353 0.34 101.19 7.10
C PHE A 353 1.32 100.11 7.52
N VAL A 354 2.61 100.43 7.44
CA VAL A 354 3.70 99.55 7.89
C VAL A 354 3.65 99.48 9.41
N TRP A 355 3.34 98.30 9.93
CA TRP A 355 3.28 98.02 11.36
C TRP A 355 4.59 97.37 11.82
N GLN A 356 5.07 97.79 12.99
CA GLN A 356 6.31 97.34 13.66
C GLN A 356 7.46 97.00 12.69
N GLN A 357 8.06 98.04 12.09
CA GLN A 357 9.25 97.91 11.23
C GLN A 357 9.12 96.92 10.06
N GLY A 358 7.90 96.64 9.59
CA GLY A 358 7.67 95.77 8.44
C GLY A 358 7.12 94.38 8.79
N LEU A 359 6.82 94.10 10.05
CA LEU A 359 6.20 92.83 10.47
C LEU A 359 4.86 92.55 9.78
N ALA A 360 4.06 93.60 9.51
CA ALA A 360 2.80 93.47 8.80
C ALA A 360 2.39 94.78 8.13
N CYS A 361 1.53 94.68 7.11
CA CYS A 361 0.76 95.80 6.58
C CYS A 361 -0.64 95.75 7.17
N LEU A 362 -0.95 96.65 8.11
CA LEU A 362 -2.25 96.66 8.80
C LEU A 362 -3.17 97.75 8.26
N ARG A 363 -4.45 97.44 8.15
CA ARG A 363 -5.49 98.41 7.78
C ARG A 363 -5.70 99.39 8.94
N LEU A 364 -5.96 100.66 8.65
CA LEU A 364 -6.25 101.67 9.67
C LEU A 364 -7.50 101.30 10.54
N PRO A 365 -7.36 101.05 11.86
CA PRO A 365 -8.47 100.58 12.71
C PRO A 365 -9.48 101.66 13.16
N ALA A 366 -10.75 101.27 13.34
CA ALA A 366 -11.76 102.07 14.02
C ALA A 366 -11.66 101.90 15.56
N ASN A 367 -10.68 102.57 16.16
CA ASN A 367 -10.21 102.33 17.53
C ASN A 367 -10.87 103.18 18.64
N LEU A 368 -11.84 104.03 18.31
CA LEU A 368 -12.42 104.99 19.25
C LEU A 368 -13.23 104.28 20.37
N CYS A 369 -12.99 104.63 21.64
CA CYS A 369 -13.60 104.03 22.84
C CYS A 369 -13.33 102.53 23.08
N ARG A 370 -12.33 101.95 22.41
CA ARG A 370 -11.82 100.62 22.77
C ARG A 370 -11.03 100.70 24.08
N PRO A 371 -11.15 99.73 24.99
CA PRO A 371 -10.34 99.72 26.19
C PRO A 371 -8.85 99.62 25.84
N CYS A 372 -8.01 100.27 26.63
CA CYS A 372 -6.56 100.29 26.46
C CYS A 372 -5.88 100.30 27.83
N GLN A 373 -4.57 100.11 27.89
CA GLN A 373 -3.76 100.28 29.10
C GLN A 373 -2.68 101.33 28.92
N SER A 374 -2.19 101.45 27.68
CA SER A 374 -1.16 102.35 27.20
C SER A 374 -1.51 102.86 25.79
N ASP A 375 -0.83 103.92 25.33
CA ASP A 375 -1.07 104.50 24.01
C ASP A 375 -0.90 103.48 22.87
N ASP A 376 0.00 102.52 23.03
CA ASP A 376 0.30 101.48 22.04
C ASP A 376 -0.89 100.55 21.76
N ASP A 377 -1.79 100.38 22.74
CA ASP A 377 -3.00 99.57 22.60
C ASP A 377 -4.03 100.20 21.65
N CYS A 378 -3.84 101.49 21.32
CA CYS A 378 -4.68 102.18 20.36
C CYS A 378 -4.24 101.92 18.90
N LEU A 379 -3.20 101.11 18.69
CA LEU A 379 -2.71 100.47 17.45
C LEU A 379 -2.39 101.36 16.25
N ALA A 380 -2.98 102.54 16.14
CA ALA A 380 -2.85 103.42 15.01
C ALA A 380 -1.86 104.55 15.31
N PRO A 381 -1.00 104.94 14.35
CA PRO A 381 -0.01 105.99 14.57
C PRO A 381 -0.67 107.31 15.03
N GLY A 382 -0.26 107.80 16.20
CA GLY A 382 -0.74 109.07 16.78
C GLY A 382 -1.95 108.96 17.73
N SER A 383 -2.65 107.83 17.79
CA SER A 383 -3.77 107.59 18.73
C SER A 383 -3.29 107.32 20.16
N ARG A 384 -4.10 107.66 21.17
CA ARG A 384 -3.68 107.59 22.59
C ARG A 384 -4.70 107.00 23.52
N CYS A 385 -4.23 106.41 24.61
CA CYS A 385 -5.03 105.85 25.67
C CYS A 385 -5.41 106.91 26.70
N LEU A 386 -6.71 107.08 26.92
CA LEU A 386 -7.29 108.11 27.76
C LEU A 386 -7.90 107.47 29.01
N GLU A 387 -7.71 108.11 30.17
CA GLU A 387 -8.19 107.62 31.47
C GLU A 387 -9.49 108.34 31.90
N SER A 388 -10.48 107.56 32.36
CA SER A 388 -11.72 108.05 33.00
C SER A 388 -12.18 107.07 34.09
N GLY A 389 -11.78 107.31 35.34
CA GLY A 389 -12.08 106.41 36.46
C GLY A 389 -11.22 105.13 36.45
N PRO A 390 -11.76 103.92 36.73
CA PRO A 390 -11.02 102.66 36.55
C PRO A 390 -10.94 102.23 35.07
N GLU A 391 -11.56 102.99 34.17
CA GLU A 391 -11.60 102.70 32.74
C GLU A 391 -10.52 103.49 32.01
N LYS A 392 -9.86 102.80 31.09
CA LYS A 392 -8.91 103.35 30.14
C LYS A 392 -9.41 103.02 28.75
N PHE A 393 -9.51 104.01 27.86
CA PHE A 393 -10.03 103.81 26.50
C PHE A 393 -9.32 104.67 25.45
N CYS A 394 -9.31 104.21 24.21
CA CYS A 394 -8.59 104.84 23.11
C CYS A 394 -9.28 106.09 22.55
N GLY A 395 -8.51 107.18 22.54
CA GLY A 395 -8.71 108.37 21.75
C GLY A 395 -8.11 108.23 20.35
N ARG A 396 -8.82 108.77 19.35
CA ARG A 396 -8.37 108.77 17.96
C ARG A 396 -7.66 110.07 17.62
N ASP A 397 -6.48 109.99 16.97
CA ASP A 397 -5.74 111.17 16.52
C ASP A 397 -6.53 111.99 15.50
N CYS A 398 -6.58 113.30 15.71
CA CYS A 398 -7.20 114.28 14.82
C CYS A 398 -6.23 115.39 14.36
N ALA A 399 -4.91 115.20 14.46
CA ALA A 399 -3.89 116.18 14.08
C ALA A 399 -3.65 116.34 12.54
N PRO A 400 -3.10 117.47 12.06
CA PRO A 400 -2.72 117.66 10.66
C PRO A 400 -1.56 116.74 10.26
N GLY A 401 -1.81 115.82 9.32
CA GLY A 401 -0.86 114.77 8.94
C GLY A 401 -1.22 113.38 9.49
N SER A 402 -2.29 113.26 10.28
CA SER A 402 -2.83 111.97 10.71
C SER A 402 -3.25 111.11 9.50
N PRO A 403 -2.94 109.80 9.51
CA PRO A 403 -3.46 108.84 8.52
C PRO A 403 -4.99 108.77 8.47
N TYR A 404 -5.70 109.28 9.49
CA TYR A 404 -7.17 109.34 9.56
C TYR A 404 -7.79 110.67 9.07
N GLY A 405 -6.98 111.69 8.80
CA GLY A 405 -7.46 113.05 8.60
C GLY A 405 -7.92 113.75 9.88
N SER A 406 -8.28 115.04 9.79
CA SER A 406 -8.38 115.94 10.96
C SER A 406 -9.78 116.09 11.59
N SER A 407 -10.70 115.11 11.48
CA SER A 407 -12.10 115.23 11.96
C SER A 407 -12.61 114.03 12.82
N CYS A 408 -13.43 114.27 13.86
CA CYS A 408 -13.99 113.25 14.78
C CYS A 408 -15.45 112.83 14.50
N PRO A 409 -15.91 111.62 14.90
CA PRO A 409 -17.28 111.11 14.69
C PRO A 409 -18.32 111.65 15.68
N SER A 410 -19.61 111.44 15.41
CA SER A 410 -20.74 111.90 16.27
C SER A 410 -20.74 111.24 17.66
N GLY A 411 -21.03 112.02 18.72
CA GLY A 411 -20.93 111.59 20.13
C GLY A 411 -19.53 111.74 20.74
N TYR A 412 -18.58 112.29 19.96
CA TYR A 412 -17.19 112.48 20.33
C TYR A 412 -16.68 113.85 19.89
N GLN A 413 -15.78 114.45 20.66
CA GLN A 413 -15.21 115.77 20.35
C GLN A 413 -13.68 115.72 20.30
N CYS A 414 -13.05 116.32 19.27
CA CYS A 414 -11.60 116.47 19.19
C CYS A 414 -11.14 117.46 20.27
N ARG A 415 -10.48 116.96 21.31
CA ARG A 415 -10.02 117.75 22.46
C ARG A 415 -8.54 117.52 22.66
N ALA A 416 -7.86 118.55 23.15
CA ALA A 416 -6.48 118.42 23.58
C ALA A 416 -6.42 117.57 24.85
N THR A 417 -5.49 116.61 24.86
CA THR A 417 -5.07 115.85 26.04
C THR A 417 -4.16 116.70 26.92
N ALA A 418 -3.84 116.21 28.12
CA ALA A 418 -3.07 116.96 29.12
C ALA A 418 -1.68 117.42 28.64
N ASP A 419 -1.10 116.72 27.65
CA ASP A 419 0.21 116.99 27.06
C ASP A 419 0.12 117.54 25.62
N GLY A 420 -1.06 118.00 25.20
CA GLY A 420 -1.25 118.83 23.99
C GLY A 420 -1.57 118.08 22.71
N ALA A 421 -1.62 116.74 22.72
CA ALA A 421 -2.06 115.98 21.54
C ALA A 421 -3.59 116.05 21.36
N LEU A 422 -4.05 116.11 20.12
CA LEU A 422 -5.47 116.23 19.78
C LEU A 422 -6.10 114.84 19.60
N GLN A 423 -7.08 114.50 20.44
CA GLN A 423 -7.74 113.18 20.46
C GLN A 423 -9.26 113.31 20.53
N CYS A 424 -9.99 112.41 19.85
CA CYS A 424 -11.45 112.32 19.98
C CYS A 424 -11.88 111.66 21.32
N GLN A 425 -12.75 112.28 22.13
CA GLN A 425 -13.18 111.78 23.48
C GLN A 425 -14.73 111.69 23.65
N PRO A 426 -15.28 110.72 24.43
CA PRO A 426 -16.73 110.53 24.63
C PRO A 426 -17.34 111.52 25.62
N GLU A 427 -18.63 111.80 25.46
CA GLU A 427 -19.35 112.76 26.31
C GLU A 427 -19.83 112.19 27.67
N SER A 428 -19.90 110.85 27.88
CA SER A 428 -20.51 110.16 29.05
C SER A 428 -19.58 109.72 30.20
N GLY A 429 -18.28 109.55 29.96
CA GLY A 429 -17.29 109.17 30.98
C GLY A 429 -17.08 107.68 31.29
N SER A 430 -17.90 106.75 30.78
CA SER A 430 -17.65 105.28 30.79
C SER A 430 -18.14 104.64 29.49
N CYS A 431 -17.48 103.53 29.10
CA CYS A 431 -17.72 102.85 27.83
C CYS A 431 -18.48 101.50 27.93
N LEU A 432 -18.69 100.88 29.11
CA LEU A 432 -19.10 99.45 29.19
C LEU A 432 -20.38 99.08 29.97
N CYS A 433 -20.67 99.62 31.17
CA CYS A 433 -21.93 99.30 31.89
C CYS A 433 -22.89 100.50 31.76
N THR A 434 -23.73 100.42 30.73
CA THR A 434 -24.73 101.44 30.37
C THR A 434 -26.13 100.84 30.45
N ALA A 435 -27.17 101.67 30.29
CA ALA A 435 -28.57 101.20 30.29
C ALA A 435 -28.88 100.12 29.24
N ALA A 436 -28.09 100.05 28.16
CA ALA A 436 -28.27 99.06 27.11
C ALA A 436 -27.78 97.66 27.51
N ASN A 437 -26.95 97.54 28.56
CA ASN A 437 -26.17 96.34 28.87
C ASN A 437 -26.47 95.75 30.27
N GLU A 438 -27.59 96.12 30.90
CA GLU A 438 -28.02 95.52 32.17
C GLU A 438 -28.33 94.02 31.99
N GLY A 439 -27.81 93.17 32.88
CA GLY A 439 -27.92 91.71 32.83
C GLY A 439 -26.77 90.99 32.10
N THR A 440 -25.83 91.74 31.50
CA THR A 440 -24.67 91.14 30.82
C THR A 440 -23.68 90.52 31.79
N VAL A 441 -22.98 89.48 31.34
CA VAL A 441 -22.06 88.67 32.16
C VAL A 441 -20.63 88.87 31.66
N ARG A 442 -19.64 88.91 32.55
CA ARG A 442 -18.20 88.99 32.22
C ARG A 442 -17.41 87.95 33.01
N SER A 443 -16.27 87.52 32.50
CA SER A 443 -15.42 86.51 33.13
C SER A 443 -14.66 87.01 34.37
N CYS A 444 -14.21 86.06 35.17
CA CYS A 444 -13.36 86.22 36.36
C CYS A 444 -12.55 84.92 36.59
N LEU A 445 -11.65 84.88 37.57
CA LEU A 445 -10.70 83.77 37.77
C LEU A 445 -10.67 83.31 39.23
N VAL A 446 -10.50 82.00 39.45
CA VAL A 446 -10.09 81.39 40.73
C VAL A 446 -8.89 80.49 40.43
N ASP A 447 -7.72 80.88 40.93
CA ASP A 447 -6.41 80.30 40.58
C ASP A 447 -6.18 80.20 39.05
N VAL A 448 -6.07 78.99 38.48
CA VAL A 448 -5.89 78.76 37.03
C VAL A 448 -7.19 78.44 36.27
N CYS A 449 -8.32 78.37 36.98
CA CYS A 449 -9.63 78.04 36.41
C CYS A 449 -10.47 79.30 36.15
N VAL A 450 -11.24 79.29 35.05
CA VAL A 450 -12.00 80.46 34.55
C VAL A 450 -13.47 80.41 34.97
N GLY A 451 -14.03 81.55 35.41
CA GLY A 451 -15.41 81.74 35.90
C GLY A 451 -16.13 83.03 35.46
N TYR A 452 -17.30 83.41 36.03
CA TYR A 452 -18.07 84.62 35.59
C TYR A 452 -18.82 85.51 36.65
N GLN A 453 -19.13 86.80 36.34
CA GLN A 453 -19.80 87.92 37.09
C GLN A 453 -20.87 88.69 36.23
N VAL A 454 -21.82 89.50 36.76
CA VAL A 454 -22.96 90.13 36.02
C VAL A 454 -23.16 91.68 36.24
N CYS A 455 -23.44 92.49 35.20
CA CYS A 455 -23.78 93.95 35.24
C CYS A 455 -25.24 94.16 35.61
N GLN A 456 -25.51 95.01 36.59
CA GLN A 456 -26.82 95.23 37.22
C GLN A 456 -26.98 96.69 37.66
N ARG A 457 -28.22 97.18 37.75
CA ARG A 457 -28.48 98.56 38.19
C ARG A 457 -28.05 98.82 39.63
N GLN A 458 -27.35 99.94 39.85
CA GLN A 458 -26.98 100.43 41.18
C GLN A 458 -27.27 101.94 41.27
N GLY A 459 -28.37 102.32 41.94
CA GLY A 459 -28.78 103.72 42.08
C GLY A 459 -29.33 104.35 40.79
N GLU A 460 -28.93 105.60 40.47
CA GLU A 460 -29.29 106.26 39.19
C GLU A 460 -28.36 105.85 38.01
N GLY A 461 -27.46 104.88 38.21
CA GLY A 461 -26.53 104.32 37.20
C GLY A 461 -26.43 102.77 37.21
N PHE A 462 -25.42 102.20 36.55
CA PHE A 462 -25.24 100.74 36.30
C PHE A 462 -23.81 100.23 36.71
N ALA A 463 -23.65 99.03 37.33
CA ALA A 463 -22.36 98.42 37.80
C ALA A 463 -22.34 96.83 37.94
N TRP A 464 -21.19 96.15 38.17
CA TRP A 464 -20.96 94.65 38.09
C TRP A 464 -20.99 93.80 39.44
N SER A 465 -21.14 92.44 39.40
CA SER A 465 -21.24 91.44 40.54
C SER A 465 -20.01 90.49 40.82
N ALA A 466 -20.13 89.30 41.50
CA ALA A 466 -19.04 88.35 41.98
C ALA A 466 -18.93 86.96 41.23
N CYS A 467 -17.90 86.10 41.45
CA CYS A 467 -17.35 85.02 40.52
C CYS A 467 -17.69 83.50 40.76
N ASN A 468 -17.86 82.62 39.72
CA ASN A 468 -18.23 81.15 39.74
C ASN A 468 -17.49 80.22 38.69
N VAL A 469 -17.00 78.98 38.97
CA VAL A 469 -16.08 78.13 38.11
C VAL A 469 -16.38 76.62 37.83
N GLU A 470 -17.35 75.91 38.44
CA GLU A 470 -17.39 74.41 38.43
C GLU A 470 -17.97 73.70 37.16
N ASP A 471 -18.52 74.41 36.16
CA ASP A 471 -19.40 73.79 35.13
C ASP A 471 -18.75 73.48 33.74
N PHE A 472 -17.42 73.63 33.54
CA PHE A 472 -16.87 73.85 32.17
C PHE A 472 -15.70 72.99 31.63
N HIS A 473 -15.13 72.00 32.35
CA HIS A 473 -13.95 71.23 31.90
C HIS A 473 -14.11 69.70 32.05
N PRO A 474 -14.13 68.88 30.97
CA PRO A 474 -14.17 67.41 31.03
C PRO A 474 -12.77 66.75 31.03
N GLU A 475 -12.64 65.57 31.63
CA GLU A 475 -11.39 64.81 31.83
C GLU A 475 -10.94 63.97 30.61
N ILE A 476 -9.63 63.77 30.41
CA ILE A 476 -9.03 62.91 29.34
C ILE A 476 -7.97 61.95 29.92
N CYS A 477 -7.85 60.73 29.38
CA CYS A 477 -6.90 59.71 29.88
C CYS A 477 -5.48 60.02 29.41
N ASP A 478 -4.73 60.78 30.19
CA ASP A 478 -3.33 61.12 29.92
C ASP A 478 -2.45 61.16 31.17
N GLY A 479 -3.02 60.90 32.35
CA GLY A 479 -2.34 60.94 33.63
C GLY A 479 -2.29 62.32 34.31
N LEU A 480 -3.13 63.28 33.89
CA LEU A 480 -3.24 64.64 34.44
C LEU A 480 -4.63 64.93 35.08
N ASP A 481 -4.81 66.09 35.74
CA ASP A 481 -6.08 66.58 36.35
C ASP A 481 -6.60 67.79 35.55
N ASN A 482 -7.45 67.55 34.55
CA ASN A 482 -7.83 68.56 33.57
C ASN A 482 -8.98 69.48 34.01
N ASN A 483 -9.73 69.12 35.03
CA ASN A 483 -10.84 69.93 35.56
C ASN A 483 -10.53 70.60 36.92
N CYS A 484 -9.32 70.38 37.43
CA CYS A 484 -8.74 71.00 38.63
C CYS A 484 -9.56 70.74 39.90
N ASN A 485 -10.24 69.60 39.97
CA ASN A 485 -10.94 69.16 41.17
C ASN A 485 -10.01 68.42 42.16
N GLY A 486 -8.75 68.17 41.77
CA GLY A 486 -7.72 67.50 42.57
C GLY A 486 -7.58 65.99 42.33
N GLN A 487 -8.18 65.43 41.27
CA GLN A 487 -8.12 64.00 40.93
C GLN A 487 -7.53 63.81 39.52
N ILE A 488 -6.80 62.72 39.28
CA ILE A 488 -6.17 62.39 37.99
C ILE A 488 -7.00 61.29 37.32
N ASP A 489 -7.38 61.47 36.05
CA ASP A 489 -8.08 60.49 35.20
C ASP A 489 -9.34 59.84 35.84
N GLU A 490 -10.12 60.55 36.66
CA GLU A 490 -11.22 60.01 37.48
C GLU A 490 -12.43 59.44 36.69
N GLY A 491 -12.38 59.54 35.35
CA GLY A 491 -13.29 58.90 34.41
C GLY A 491 -12.76 57.62 33.75
N PHE A 492 -11.47 57.30 33.93
CA PHE A 492 -10.77 56.17 33.28
C PHE A 492 -10.14 55.20 34.28
N LEU A 493 -9.86 55.66 35.50
CA LEU A 493 -9.47 54.81 36.63
C LEU A 493 -10.69 54.23 37.33
N ASN A 494 -10.59 52.97 37.76
CA ASN A 494 -11.57 52.42 38.69
C ASN A 494 -11.48 53.21 40.01
N GLN A 495 -12.55 53.90 40.38
CA GLN A 495 -12.57 54.81 41.53
C GLN A 495 -12.34 54.13 42.89
N GLN A 496 -12.43 52.79 42.95
CA GLN A 496 -12.22 52.02 44.18
C GLN A 496 -10.80 51.51 44.31
N THR A 497 -10.16 51.14 43.19
CA THR A 497 -8.83 50.52 43.18
C THR A 497 -7.74 51.49 42.71
N GLY A 498 -8.10 52.58 42.03
CA GLY A 498 -7.17 53.54 41.44
C GLY A 498 -6.34 52.95 40.30
N ARG A 499 -6.81 51.87 39.66
CA ARG A 499 -6.12 51.17 38.56
C ARG A 499 -6.93 51.27 37.28
N TYR A 500 -6.26 51.14 36.14
CA TYR A 500 -6.93 51.02 34.85
C TYR A 500 -7.37 49.57 34.62
N GLU A 501 -8.66 49.32 34.77
CA GLU A 501 -9.26 47.98 34.75
C GLU A 501 -10.30 47.81 33.63
N SER A 502 -10.39 48.78 32.71
CA SER A 502 -11.26 48.67 31.53
C SER A 502 -10.52 48.03 30.35
N ASP A 503 -11.25 47.32 29.49
CA ASP A 503 -10.67 46.63 28.33
C ASP A 503 -9.90 47.58 27.39
N ALA A 504 -10.30 48.85 27.30
CA ALA A 504 -9.67 49.86 26.45
C ALA A 504 -8.41 50.51 27.07
N HIS A 505 -8.16 50.32 28.37
CA HIS A 505 -7.05 50.93 29.11
C HIS A 505 -6.36 49.95 30.06
N CYS A 506 -6.34 48.64 29.77
CA CYS A 506 -5.97 47.63 30.76
C CYS A 506 -4.53 47.77 31.27
N GLY A 507 -4.37 47.99 32.58
CA GLY A 507 -3.07 48.16 33.23
C GLY A 507 -2.46 49.55 33.05
N PHE A 508 -2.58 50.14 31.86
CA PHE A 508 -2.17 51.51 31.55
C PHE A 508 -3.02 52.12 30.42
N CYS A 509 -3.03 53.44 30.36
CA CYS A 509 -3.89 54.16 29.43
C CYS A 509 -3.64 53.77 27.95
N ASN A 510 -4.72 53.53 27.20
CA ASN A 510 -4.76 53.12 25.79
C ASN A 510 -4.23 51.71 25.49
N ASN A 511 -4.06 50.86 26.51
CA ASN A 511 -3.83 49.43 26.30
C ASN A 511 -5.16 48.68 26.05
N ASP A 512 -5.56 48.59 24.79
CA ASP A 512 -6.83 47.99 24.37
C ASP A 512 -6.71 46.48 24.13
N CYS A 513 -7.28 45.68 25.04
CA CYS A 513 -7.23 44.22 24.97
C CYS A 513 -7.96 43.64 23.75
N ALA A 514 -8.91 44.38 23.15
CA ALA A 514 -9.63 43.94 21.96
C ALA A 514 -8.74 43.85 20.70
N ARG A 515 -7.50 44.36 20.74
CA ARG A 515 -6.55 44.32 19.62
C ARG A 515 -5.66 43.08 19.58
N TRP A 516 -5.60 42.33 20.69
CA TRP A 516 -4.73 41.16 20.83
C TRP A 516 -5.34 39.88 20.26
N TRP A 517 -6.68 39.75 20.32
CA TRP A 517 -7.41 38.61 19.73
C TRP A 517 -8.31 39.08 18.59
N ASN A 518 -8.20 38.42 17.44
CA ASN A 518 -9.01 38.71 16.25
C ASN A 518 -10.30 37.90 16.30
N GLU A 519 -11.42 38.55 16.61
CA GLU A 519 -12.73 37.88 16.78
C GLU A 519 -13.14 36.95 15.61
N PRO A 520 -12.97 37.32 14.32
CA PRO A 520 -13.21 36.40 13.20
C PRO A 520 -12.31 35.16 13.12
N LEU A 521 -11.09 35.20 13.67
CA LEU A 521 -10.11 34.11 13.57
C LEU A 521 -10.05 33.26 14.84
N HIS A 522 -10.00 33.92 16.00
CA HIS A 522 -9.81 33.28 17.31
C HIS A 522 -11.14 33.03 18.04
N HIS A 523 -12.27 33.52 17.50
CA HIS A 523 -13.60 33.34 18.08
C HIS A 523 -13.72 33.71 19.56
N THR A 524 -12.90 34.66 20.01
CA THR A 524 -12.84 35.24 21.36
C THR A 524 -12.53 36.74 21.26
N ARG A 525 -12.63 37.46 22.38
CA ARG A 525 -12.21 38.86 22.50
C ARG A 525 -11.33 39.00 23.73
N GLY A 526 -10.26 39.79 23.64
CA GLY A 526 -9.40 40.07 24.79
C GLY A 526 -10.14 40.90 25.85
N VAL A 527 -9.95 40.53 27.12
CA VAL A 527 -10.53 41.23 28.28
C VAL A 527 -9.43 41.62 29.26
N CYS A 528 -9.68 42.67 30.04
CA CYS A 528 -8.77 43.07 31.10
C CYS A 528 -8.93 42.21 32.34
N ASP A 529 -7.92 41.41 32.69
CA ASP A 529 -7.86 40.73 33.98
C ASP A 529 -7.31 41.67 35.05
N ALA A 530 -8.21 42.21 35.88
CA ALA A 530 -7.88 43.07 37.01
C ALA A 530 -7.24 42.32 38.20
N GLU A 531 -7.25 40.98 38.20
CA GLU A 531 -6.67 40.10 39.22
C GLU A 531 -5.33 39.49 38.81
N ALA A 532 -4.86 39.79 37.59
CA ALA A 532 -3.56 39.33 37.09
C ALA A 532 -2.41 39.65 38.07
N PRO A 533 -1.36 38.81 38.18
CA PRO A 533 -0.25 39.04 39.09
C PRO A 533 0.51 40.34 38.79
N GLY A 534 0.13 41.45 39.42
CA GLY A 534 0.76 42.77 39.26
C GLY A 534 -0.21 43.85 38.79
N LEU A 535 0.08 44.46 37.63
CA LEU A 535 -0.84 45.38 36.97
C LEU A 535 -1.90 44.57 36.21
N PRO A 536 -3.14 45.10 36.08
CA PRO A 536 -4.14 44.50 35.21
C PRO A 536 -3.55 44.19 33.82
N ALA A 537 -3.83 43.00 33.30
CA ALA A 537 -3.23 42.50 32.07
C ALA A 537 -4.30 42.02 31.09
N CYS A 538 -4.02 42.15 29.79
CA CYS A 538 -4.89 41.60 28.77
C CYS A 538 -4.77 40.07 28.75
N VAL A 539 -5.91 39.38 28.85
CA VAL A 539 -6.02 37.93 28.75
C VAL A 539 -7.09 37.57 27.73
N MET A 540 -7.05 36.33 27.27
CA MET A 540 -8.12 35.78 26.43
C MET A 540 -9.46 35.83 27.20
N GLY A 541 -10.48 36.40 26.57
CA GLY A 541 -11.83 36.43 27.13
C GLY A 541 -12.61 35.14 26.84
N PRO A 542 -13.89 35.10 27.23
CA PRO A 542 -14.73 33.94 26.98
C PRO A 542 -14.95 33.74 25.48
N CYS A 543 -15.01 32.47 25.06
CA CYS A 543 -15.37 32.10 23.70
C CYS A 543 -16.72 32.67 23.28
N LEU A 544 -16.81 33.04 22.01
CA LEU A 544 -17.98 33.71 21.46
C LEU A 544 -19.10 32.72 21.13
N THR A 545 -20.30 33.29 20.94
CA THR A 545 -21.46 32.57 20.44
C THR A 545 -21.95 33.23 19.16
N GLU A 546 -22.51 32.43 18.27
CA GLU A 546 -23.02 32.90 16.98
C GLU A 546 -24.40 32.32 16.69
N GLN A 547 -25.18 33.02 15.87
CA GLN A 547 -26.49 32.54 15.42
C GLN A 547 -26.51 32.35 13.92
N GLU A 548 -26.84 31.14 13.49
CA GLU A 548 -27.00 30.79 12.09
C GLU A 548 -28.27 29.96 11.89
N GLY A 549 -29.14 30.38 10.97
CA GLY A 549 -30.37 29.63 10.65
C GLY A 549 -31.37 29.47 11.81
N GLY A 550 -31.23 30.24 12.90
CA GLY A 550 -32.06 30.11 14.11
C GLY A 550 -31.51 29.12 15.15
N VAL A 551 -30.32 28.56 14.93
CA VAL A 551 -29.56 27.75 15.89
C VAL A 551 -28.45 28.63 16.48
N THR A 552 -28.25 28.57 17.79
CA THR A 552 -27.12 29.22 18.46
C THR A 552 -25.98 28.21 18.56
N TYR A 553 -24.79 28.61 18.10
CA TYR A 553 -23.55 27.88 18.26
C TYR A 553 -22.67 28.59 19.29
N GLU A 554 -21.87 27.81 20.01
CA GLU A 554 -20.82 28.32 20.89
C GLU A 554 -19.47 27.79 20.41
N TRP A 555 -18.46 28.63 20.51
CA TRP A 555 -17.08 28.25 20.31
C TRP A 555 -16.48 27.74 21.63
N VAL A 556 -15.59 26.76 21.55
CA VAL A 556 -14.97 26.09 22.68
C VAL A 556 -13.47 26.01 22.43
N ASP A 557 -12.71 26.50 23.39
CA ASP A 557 -11.27 26.29 23.52
C ASP A 557 -11.04 24.85 24.01
N THR A 558 -10.52 24.00 23.12
CA THR A 558 -10.40 22.55 23.39
C THR A 558 -9.03 22.15 23.90
N ASN A 559 -7.98 22.93 23.59
CA ASN A 559 -6.60 22.63 23.96
C ASN A 559 -6.09 23.47 25.15
N GLY A 560 -6.80 24.53 25.53
CA GLY A 560 -6.45 25.46 26.60
C GLY A 560 -5.32 26.44 26.24
N ASP A 561 -5.00 26.59 24.95
CA ASP A 561 -3.96 27.49 24.47
C ASP A 561 -4.56 28.90 24.23
N PRO A 562 -4.13 29.92 24.98
CA PRO A 562 -4.71 31.25 24.85
C PRO A 562 -4.30 31.98 23.55
N ASP A 563 -3.33 31.45 22.79
CA ASP A 563 -2.77 32.13 21.61
C ASP A 563 -3.53 31.81 20.31
N ASP A 564 -4.19 30.65 20.18
CA ASP A 564 -4.98 30.24 19.00
C ASP A 564 -6.50 30.43 19.18
N GLY A 565 -6.99 30.52 20.42
CA GLY A 565 -8.31 31.04 20.74
C GLY A 565 -9.35 29.97 21.07
N CYS A 566 -10.46 29.94 20.32
CA CYS A 566 -11.49 28.92 20.49
C CYS A 566 -11.71 28.21 19.15
N GLU A 567 -11.30 26.94 19.08
CA GLU A 567 -11.09 26.21 17.81
C GLU A 567 -12.34 25.44 17.39
N CYS A 568 -13.15 25.02 18.36
CA CYS A 568 -14.24 24.09 18.11
C CYS A 568 -15.61 24.75 18.19
N ARG A 569 -16.42 24.58 17.14
CA ARG A 569 -17.77 25.11 17.04
C ARG A 569 -18.80 24.03 17.31
N ARG A 570 -19.60 24.18 18.36
CA ARG A 570 -20.73 23.28 18.66
C ARG A 570 -22.05 24.00 18.78
N VAL A 571 -23.15 23.25 18.67
CA VAL A 571 -24.48 23.76 19.05
C VAL A 571 -24.46 24.07 20.55
N GLN A 572 -24.93 25.25 20.95
CA GLN A 572 -24.84 25.71 22.32
C GLN A 572 -25.49 24.71 23.30
N GLY A 573 -24.70 24.22 24.26
CA GLY A 573 -25.13 23.23 25.24
C GLY A 573 -25.14 21.79 24.74
N ASN A 574 -24.64 21.51 23.54
CA ASN A 574 -24.40 20.14 23.09
C ASN A 574 -23.18 19.56 23.81
N LEU A 575 -23.41 18.68 24.78
CA LEU A 575 -22.36 17.97 25.51
C LEU A 575 -22.42 16.46 25.30
N ASP A 576 -23.54 15.96 24.76
CA ASP A 576 -23.89 14.55 24.81
C ASP A 576 -24.30 13.98 23.43
N ASP A 577 -24.43 14.81 22.38
CA ASP A 577 -24.82 14.36 21.03
C ASP A 577 -23.64 14.52 20.07
N ASP A 578 -22.88 13.44 19.94
CA ASP A 578 -21.71 13.35 19.08
C ASP A 578 -21.54 11.90 18.62
N SER A 579 -22.30 11.49 17.61
CA SER A 579 -22.22 10.12 17.09
C SER A 579 -21.06 10.03 16.09
N PRO A 580 -20.21 9.00 16.17
CA PRO A 580 -19.07 8.88 15.26
C PRO A 580 -19.45 9.01 13.79
N ASP A 581 -18.73 9.86 13.06
CA ASP A 581 -19.05 10.17 11.67
C ASP A 581 -19.07 8.93 10.75
N LEU A 582 -19.98 8.93 9.79
CA LEU A 582 -20.13 7.81 8.85
C LEU A 582 -19.83 8.24 7.42
N PHE A 583 -18.61 7.95 7.00
CA PHE A 583 -18.13 8.28 5.66
C PHE A 583 -18.82 7.48 4.56
N LEU A 584 -18.53 7.81 3.30
CA LEU A 584 -18.85 6.93 2.18
C LEU A 584 -17.76 5.85 2.11
N TYR A 585 -16.76 6.03 1.26
CA TYR A 585 -15.63 5.10 1.14
C TYR A 585 -14.43 5.61 1.93
N PRO A 586 -13.59 4.73 2.52
CA PRO A 586 -12.33 5.15 3.14
C PRO A 586 -11.40 5.80 2.11
N GLU A 587 -11.13 7.09 2.26
CA GLU A 587 -10.19 7.87 1.44
C GLU A 587 -9.37 8.78 2.38
N PRO A 588 -8.09 9.04 2.10
CA PRO A 588 -7.24 9.85 2.99
C PRO A 588 -7.71 11.30 3.10
N GLY A 589 -7.64 11.86 4.30
CA GLY A 589 -7.96 13.26 4.59
C GLY A 589 -9.46 13.53 4.65
N GLN A 590 -10.26 12.53 5.05
CA GLN A 590 -11.70 12.72 5.19
C GLN A 590 -12.01 13.55 6.44
N PRO A 591 -12.71 14.69 6.31
CA PRO A 591 -13.02 15.53 7.45
C PRO A 591 -14.06 14.85 8.34
N TRP A 592 -13.79 14.82 9.64
CA TRP A 592 -14.71 14.46 10.71
C TRP A 592 -15.06 15.71 11.53
N GLN A 593 -16.09 15.61 12.35
CA GLN A 593 -16.63 16.70 13.14
C GLN A 593 -16.82 16.24 14.59
N ASP A 594 -16.07 16.86 15.50
CA ASP A 594 -16.37 16.83 16.93
C ASP A 594 -17.58 17.72 17.22
N ALA A 595 -18.78 17.14 17.36
CA ALA A 595 -20.01 17.89 17.48
C ALA A 595 -20.26 18.45 18.89
N ASN A 596 -19.62 17.90 19.92
CA ASN A 596 -19.75 18.34 21.32
C ASN A 596 -18.47 19.03 21.87
N CYS A 597 -17.42 19.12 21.05
CA CYS A 597 -16.12 19.72 21.36
C CYS A 597 -15.45 19.08 22.59
N ASP A 598 -15.51 17.75 22.71
CA ASP A 598 -14.86 17.02 23.81
C ASP A 598 -13.49 16.41 23.45
N GLY A 599 -13.03 16.64 22.21
CA GLY A 599 -11.75 16.20 21.68
C GLY A 599 -11.79 14.78 21.11
N VAL A 600 -12.97 14.17 20.95
CA VAL A 600 -13.15 12.82 20.40
C VAL A 600 -14.34 12.83 19.45
N ASP A 601 -14.21 12.21 18.27
CA ASP A 601 -15.37 11.89 17.40
C ASP A 601 -16.18 10.74 18.02
N GLY A 602 -17.08 11.05 18.96
CA GLY A 602 -17.89 10.10 19.69
C GLY A 602 -18.12 10.49 21.15
N VAL A 603 -19.34 10.32 21.66
CA VAL A 603 -19.66 10.58 23.07
C VAL A 603 -18.80 9.75 24.05
N VAL A 604 -17.84 10.39 24.74
CA VAL A 604 -16.92 9.73 25.70
C VAL A 604 -17.69 8.99 26.81
N ALA A 605 -18.79 9.57 27.30
CA ALA A 605 -19.61 8.98 28.34
C ALA A 605 -20.30 7.68 27.90
N ALA A 606 -20.62 7.52 26.61
CA ALA A 606 -21.27 6.35 26.04
C ALA A 606 -20.30 5.31 25.44
N SER A 607 -19.00 5.60 25.48
CA SER A 607 -17.96 4.85 24.76
C SER A 607 -16.97 4.11 25.67
N LEU A 608 -16.56 2.91 25.24
CA LEU A 608 -15.38 2.21 25.73
C LEU A 608 -14.23 2.39 24.75
N PHE A 609 -13.03 2.68 25.26
CA PHE A 609 -11.84 2.95 24.46
C PHE A 609 -10.94 1.72 24.39
N VAL A 610 -10.41 1.42 23.20
CA VAL A 610 -9.53 0.28 22.94
C VAL A 610 -8.26 0.74 22.22
N ARG A 611 -7.08 0.40 22.76
CA ARG A 611 -5.78 0.69 22.15
C ARG A 611 -4.81 -0.48 22.35
N GLY A 612 -4.26 -1.01 21.25
CA GLY A 612 -3.50 -2.28 21.25
C GLY A 612 -2.22 -2.27 22.10
N ASP A 613 -1.58 -1.11 22.23
CA ASP A 613 -0.37 -0.91 23.04
C ASP A 613 -0.65 -0.51 24.50
N ALA A 614 -1.94 -0.38 24.89
CA ALA A 614 -2.31 0.02 26.23
C ALA A 614 -1.87 -1.03 27.27
N PRO A 615 -1.48 -0.59 28.49
CA PRO A 615 -1.16 -1.51 29.58
C PRO A 615 -2.31 -2.46 29.91
N ALA A 616 -1.98 -3.72 30.22
CA ALA A 616 -2.96 -4.71 30.62
C ALA A 616 -3.75 -4.26 31.87
N GLY A 617 -5.06 -4.55 31.88
CA GLY A 617 -5.94 -4.22 33.01
C GLY A 617 -6.56 -2.81 32.97
N GLY A 618 -6.62 -2.18 31.79
CA GLY A 618 -7.45 -0.99 31.56
C GLY A 618 -8.93 -1.22 31.91
N ASP A 619 -9.66 -0.14 32.18
CA ASP A 619 -11.09 -0.15 32.50
C ASP A 619 -11.97 0.31 31.34
N GLY A 620 -11.35 0.68 30.21
CA GLY A 620 -12.03 1.13 29.00
C GLY A 620 -12.39 2.61 29.01
N SER A 621 -11.89 3.38 29.98
CA SER A 621 -11.89 4.84 29.91
C SER A 621 -10.82 5.35 28.95
N LEU A 622 -10.95 6.61 28.48
CA LEU A 622 -9.95 7.26 27.63
C LEU A 622 -8.55 7.27 28.28
N ALA A 623 -8.47 7.47 29.61
CA ALA A 623 -7.21 7.46 30.35
C ALA A 623 -6.62 6.05 30.56
N ARG A 624 -7.45 5.01 30.55
CA ARG A 624 -7.03 3.60 30.72
C ARG A 624 -7.76 2.69 29.72
N PRO A 625 -7.43 2.79 28.42
CA PRO A 625 -8.08 2.01 27.38
C PRO A 625 -7.89 0.50 27.60
N LEU A 626 -8.80 -0.29 27.06
CA LEU A 626 -8.67 -1.74 27.01
C LEU A 626 -7.67 -2.13 25.90
N GLN A 627 -6.93 -3.22 26.12
CA GLN A 627 -5.88 -3.65 25.19
C GLN A 627 -6.41 -4.37 23.94
N THR A 628 -7.59 -4.98 24.03
CA THR A 628 -8.16 -5.84 22.97
C THR A 628 -9.63 -5.54 22.76
N ILE A 629 -10.12 -5.69 21.54
CA ILE A 629 -11.53 -5.47 21.20
C ILE A 629 -12.41 -6.50 21.90
N GLY A 630 -11.95 -7.75 22.02
CA GLY A 630 -12.65 -8.80 22.76
C GLY A 630 -12.88 -8.46 24.23
N ALA A 631 -11.91 -7.80 24.88
CA ALA A 631 -12.08 -7.32 26.26
C ALA A 631 -13.14 -6.21 26.35
N ALA A 632 -13.22 -5.31 25.37
CA ALA A 632 -14.25 -4.28 25.33
C ALA A 632 -15.65 -4.87 25.09
N LEU A 633 -15.78 -5.82 24.17
CA LEU A 633 -17.03 -6.56 23.95
C LEU A 633 -17.50 -7.30 25.21
N ALA A 634 -16.57 -7.87 25.98
CA ALA A 634 -16.89 -8.53 27.24
C ALA A 634 -17.29 -7.53 28.36
N ALA A 635 -16.71 -6.33 28.36
CA ALA A 635 -17.01 -5.28 29.35
C ALA A 635 -18.31 -4.52 29.04
N LEU A 636 -18.71 -4.42 27.77
CA LEU A 636 -19.82 -3.58 27.31
C LEU A 636 -21.13 -3.81 28.07
N PRO A 637 -21.66 -5.05 28.26
CA PRO A 637 -22.94 -5.27 28.93
C PRO A 637 -22.99 -4.79 30.39
N GLY A 638 -21.84 -4.76 31.08
CA GLY A 638 -21.74 -4.33 32.48
C GLY A 638 -21.43 -2.84 32.66
N SER A 639 -21.09 -2.15 31.58
CA SER A 639 -20.63 -0.76 31.60
C SER A 639 -21.75 0.28 31.48
N GLY A 640 -22.92 -0.11 30.98
CA GLY A 640 -24.00 0.81 30.61
C GLY A 640 -23.74 1.60 29.31
N LYS A 641 -22.60 1.35 28.65
CA LYS A 641 -22.20 1.94 27.37
C LYS A 641 -22.64 1.05 26.21
N HIS A 642 -22.74 1.62 25.01
CA HIS A 642 -23.13 0.90 23.79
C HIS A 642 -22.16 1.08 22.62
N THR A 643 -21.18 1.99 22.77
CA THR A 643 -20.19 2.32 21.74
C THR A 643 -18.81 1.84 22.14
N ILE A 644 -18.04 1.33 21.19
CA ILE A 644 -16.63 0.95 21.35
C ILE A 644 -15.83 1.70 20.27
N LEU A 645 -14.89 2.52 20.72
CA LEU A 645 -13.98 3.28 19.87
C LEU A 645 -12.60 2.62 19.92
N VAL A 646 -12.03 2.35 18.75
CA VAL A 646 -10.81 1.56 18.63
C VAL A 646 -9.76 2.37 17.89
N ALA A 647 -8.63 2.58 18.56
CA ALA A 647 -7.47 3.25 17.99
C ALA A 647 -6.81 2.42 16.88
N GLU A 648 -5.92 3.07 16.13
CA GLU A 648 -5.07 2.47 15.12
C GLU A 648 -4.23 1.31 15.68
N GLY A 649 -3.97 0.33 14.84
CA GLY A 649 -3.17 -0.85 15.20
C GLY A 649 -3.73 -2.16 14.65
N VAL A 650 -2.96 -3.23 14.83
CA VAL A 650 -3.33 -4.59 14.40
C VAL A 650 -3.82 -5.42 15.59
N TYR A 651 -5.09 -5.80 15.53
CA TYR A 651 -5.78 -6.60 16.52
C TYR A 651 -5.95 -8.02 15.99
N HIS A 652 -5.08 -8.92 16.46
CA HIS A 652 -5.12 -10.34 16.14
C HIS A 652 -6.21 -11.04 16.97
N GLU A 653 -7.45 -10.95 16.50
CA GLU A 653 -8.63 -11.44 17.20
C GLU A 653 -9.68 -12.03 16.24
N SER A 654 -10.45 -12.99 16.73
CA SER A 654 -11.68 -13.48 16.06
C SER A 654 -12.87 -13.09 16.94
N LEU A 655 -13.66 -12.13 16.47
CA LEU A 655 -14.66 -11.43 17.27
C LEU A 655 -16.07 -11.93 16.96
N GLN A 656 -16.87 -12.16 18.01
CA GLN A 656 -18.30 -12.41 17.89
C GLN A 656 -19.07 -11.23 18.50
N LEU A 657 -19.87 -10.54 17.70
CA LEU A 657 -20.62 -9.36 18.13
C LEU A 657 -22.06 -9.73 18.50
N ALA A 658 -22.53 -9.14 19.60
CA ALA A 658 -23.91 -9.22 20.03
C ALA A 658 -24.75 -8.06 19.44
N ALA A 659 -26.07 -8.19 19.54
CA ALA A 659 -26.99 -7.14 19.14
C ALA A 659 -26.82 -5.86 19.97
N GLY A 660 -26.86 -4.69 19.33
CA GLY A 660 -26.78 -3.37 19.99
C GLY A 660 -25.39 -2.77 20.12
N VAL A 661 -24.35 -3.44 19.61
CA VAL A 661 -22.97 -2.94 19.65
C VAL A 661 -22.75 -1.92 18.52
N GLN A 662 -22.22 -0.76 18.86
CA GLN A 662 -21.67 0.20 17.89
C GLN A 662 -20.13 0.16 17.97
N LEU A 663 -19.48 -0.39 16.94
CA LEU A 663 -18.04 -0.60 16.89
C LEU A 663 -17.43 0.29 15.81
N HIS A 664 -16.53 1.19 16.20
CA HIS A 664 -15.92 2.18 15.33
C HIS A 664 -14.39 2.11 15.41
N GLY A 665 -13.75 2.05 14.24
CA GLY A 665 -12.30 2.13 14.06
C GLY A 665 -11.91 3.39 13.31
N GLY A 666 -10.61 3.55 13.09
CA GLY A 666 -10.04 4.70 12.40
C GLY A 666 -9.56 5.82 13.32
N TYR A 667 -9.43 5.59 14.64
CA TYR A 667 -9.00 6.62 15.58
C TYR A 667 -7.48 6.67 15.72
N SER A 668 -6.89 7.85 15.87
CA SER A 668 -5.50 8.02 16.28
C SER A 668 -5.22 7.38 17.65
N ALA A 669 -3.96 7.14 17.97
CA ALA A 669 -3.56 6.56 19.26
C ALA A 669 -4.05 7.35 20.50
N ASP A 670 -4.30 8.64 20.37
CA ASP A 670 -4.84 9.53 21.42
C ASP A 670 -6.35 9.80 21.29
N PHE A 671 -7.00 9.26 20.24
CA PHE A 671 -8.42 9.45 19.91
C PHE A 671 -8.81 10.88 19.51
N ALA A 672 -7.82 11.78 19.34
CA ALA A 672 -8.05 13.17 18.97
C ALA A 672 -8.27 13.39 17.46
N ASP A 673 -7.99 12.36 16.64
CA ASP A 673 -8.21 12.39 15.19
C ASP A 673 -8.86 11.08 14.75
N ARG A 674 -9.64 11.13 13.66
CA ARG A 674 -10.26 9.95 13.07
C ARG A 674 -10.24 9.97 11.55
N ASP A 675 -9.45 9.06 10.98
CA ASP A 675 -9.36 8.80 9.56
C ASP A 675 -9.09 7.30 9.33
N VAL A 676 -10.02 6.61 8.66
CA VAL A 676 -9.96 5.15 8.43
C VAL A 676 -8.72 4.74 7.61
N TRP A 677 -8.18 5.64 6.79
CA TRP A 677 -7.04 5.39 5.93
C TRP A 677 -5.71 5.70 6.63
N LEU A 678 -5.61 6.82 7.36
CA LEU A 678 -4.40 7.24 8.07
C LEU A 678 -4.22 6.46 9.39
N HIS A 679 -5.31 6.24 10.13
CA HIS A 679 -5.32 5.60 11.45
C HIS A 679 -5.92 4.20 11.39
N GLN A 680 -5.33 3.33 10.56
CA GLN A 680 -5.91 2.02 10.27
C GLN A 680 -6.08 1.15 11.52
N THR A 681 -7.33 0.85 11.84
CA THR A 681 -7.68 -0.19 12.81
C THR A 681 -7.91 -1.51 12.10
N ILE A 682 -6.97 -2.44 12.25
CA ILE A 682 -6.95 -3.70 11.52
C ILE A 682 -7.40 -4.85 12.42
N ILE A 683 -8.54 -5.48 12.11
CA ILE A 683 -8.97 -6.74 12.75
C ILE A 683 -8.48 -7.89 11.88
N ARG A 684 -7.51 -8.66 12.38
CA ARG A 684 -6.96 -9.81 11.66
C ARG A 684 -7.34 -11.11 12.35
N ALA A 685 -8.02 -11.98 11.61
CA ALA A 685 -8.38 -13.32 12.10
C ALA A 685 -7.13 -14.10 12.57
N ILE A 686 -7.28 -14.89 13.63
CA ILE A 686 -6.20 -15.74 14.20
C ILE A 686 -6.28 -17.20 13.78
N ARG A 687 -7.38 -17.59 13.14
CA ARG A 687 -7.69 -18.94 12.68
C ARG A 687 -8.51 -18.88 11.39
N PRO A 688 -8.51 -19.94 10.56
CA PRO A 688 -9.30 -20.03 9.33
C PRO A 688 -10.79 -20.27 9.62
N GLU A 689 -11.40 -19.31 10.31
CA GLU A 689 -12.81 -19.31 10.68
C GLU A 689 -13.46 -17.98 10.29
N TYR A 690 -13.13 -16.90 10.99
CA TYR A 690 -13.61 -15.54 10.76
C TYR A 690 -12.78 -14.51 11.53
N ALA A 691 -12.71 -13.28 11.02
CA ALA A 691 -12.29 -12.12 11.80
C ALA A 691 -13.48 -11.56 12.60
N LEU A 692 -14.65 -11.51 11.96
CA LEU A 692 -15.88 -10.96 12.53
C LEU A 692 -17.08 -11.87 12.30
N ARG A 693 -17.84 -12.18 13.35
CA ARG A 693 -19.07 -12.98 13.28
C ARG A 693 -20.24 -12.31 13.98
N LEU A 694 -21.38 -12.26 13.31
CA LEU A 694 -22.69 -11.90 13.89
C LEU A 694 -23.70 -13.00 13.59
N GLU A 695 -24.50 -13.34 14.59
CA GLU A 695 -25.45 -14.45 14.48
C GLU A 695 -26.75 -14.12 15.22
N ASN A 696 -27.89 -14.29 14.55
CA ASN A 696 -29.23 -14.02 15.08
C ASN A 696 -29.45 -12.58 15.57
N VAL A 697 -28.81 -11.58 14.95
CA VAL A 697 -28.95 -10.18 15.32
C VAL A 697 -30.07 -9.54 14.51
N THR A 698 -31.18 -9.24 15.18
CA THR A 698 -32.37 -8.63 14.58
C THR A 698 -32.91 -7.49 15.43
N SER A 699 -33.62 -6.55 14.79
CA SER A 699 -34.35 -5.44 15.42
C SER A 699 -33.55 -4.41 16.24
N THR A 700 -32.28 -4.68 16.57
CA THR A 700 -31.46 -3.82 17.45
C THR A 700 -30.29 -3.24 16.63
N PRO A 701 -30.20 -1.91 16.46
CA PRO A 701 -29.16 -1.29 15.67
C PRO A 701 -27.77 -1.74 16.11
N THR A 702 -27.03 -2.33 15.18
CA THR A 702 -25.67 -2.85 15.38
C THR A 702 -24.82 -2.37 14.22
N LEU A 703 -23.72 -1.69 14.51
CA LEU A 703 -22.93 -0.97 13.51
C LEU A 703 -21.46 -1.36 13.64
N VAL A 704 -20.82 -1.64 12.51
CA VAL A 704 -19.38 -1.80 12.39
C VAL A 704 -18.87 -0.87 11.31
N SER A 705 -18.00 0.07 11.67
CA SER A 705 -17.46 1.04 10.72
C SER A 705 -16.01 1.43 10.95
N GLY A 706 -15.31 1.78 9.88
CA GLY A 706 -13.95 2.30 9.94
C GLY A 706 -12.86 1.27 10.21
N PHE A 707 -13.08 -0.01 9.88
CA PHE A 707 -12.07 -1.06 10.07
C PHE A 707 -11.48 -1.54 8.76
N VAL A 708 -10.22 -1.99 8.82
CA VAL A 708 -9.68 -2.99 7.89
C VAL A 708 -9.92 -4.37 8.51
N ILE A 709 -10.75 -5.20 7.88
CA ILE A 709 -11.09 -6.54 8.37
C ILE A 709 -10.43 -7.57 7.46
N GLU A 710 -9.47 -8.31 8.00
CA GLU A 710 -8.67 -9.28 7.25
C GLU A 710 -8.98 -10.72 7.68
N GLY A 711 -9.35 -11.54 6.69
CA GLY A 711 -9.43 -12.99 6.86
C GLY A 711 -8.06 -13.62 7.14
N TYR A 712 -8.07 -14.90 7.49
CA TYR A 712 -6.85 -15.63 7.85
C TYR A 712 -6.16 -16.21 6.60
N ASP A 713 -4.85 -16.01 6.45
CA ASP A 713 -4.09 -16.66 5.38
C ASP A 713 -3.66 -18.07 5.82
N VAL A 714 -4.20 -19.09 5.15
CA VAL A 714 -3.91 -20.49 5.46
C VAL A 714 -2.61 -20.91 4.78
N GLU A 715 -1.54 -21.01 5.55
CA GLU A 715 -0.21 -21.39 5.04
C GLU A 715 -0.02 -22.90 4.88
N GLN A 716 -0.84 -23.72 5.56
CA GLN A 716 -0.67 -25.18 5.59
C GLN A 716 -1.70 -25.89 4.69
N SER A 717 -1.21 -26.77 3.83
CA SER A 717 -2.07 -27.68 3.06
C SER A 717 -2.76 -28.69 3.98
N ALA A 718 -3.97 -29.11 3.61
CA ALA A 718 -4.70 -30.11 4.36
C ALA A 718 -4.00 -31.48 4.34
N PRO A 719 -4.27 -32.36 5.33
CA PRO A 719 -3.79 -33.73 5.32
C PRO A 719 -4.24 -34.51 4.08
N PRO A 720 -3.53 -35.58 3.68
CA PRO A 720 -3.80 -36.30 2.43
C PRO A 720 -5.28 -36.66 2.20
N GLY A 721 -5.83 -36.24 1.08
CA GLY A 721 -7.22 -36.47 0.68
C GLY A 721 -8.27 -35.65 1.43
N GLN A 722 -7.88 -34.76 2.35
CA GLN A 722 -8.80 -33.86 3.06
C GLN A 722 -8.91 -32.50 2.36
N ALA A 723 -10.06 -31.85 2.55
CA ALA A 723 -10.30 -30.52 2.00
C ALA A 723 -9.48 -29.45 2.74
N GLY A 724 -9.04 -28.44 1.99
CA GLY A 724 -8.38 -27.26 2.51
C GLY A 724 -9.28 -26.43 3.43
N SER A 725 -8.68 -25.79 4.44
CA SER A 725 -9.40 -24.89 5.33
C SER A 725 -9.86 -23.63 4.59
N SER A 726 -11.05 -23.13 4.89
CA SER A 726 -11.57 -21.91 4.29
C SER A 726 -11.13 -20.68 5.07
N SER A 727 -10.95 -19.57 4.37
CA SER A 727 -10.71 -18.27 4.97
C SER A 727 -11.93 -17.39 4.75
N LEU A 728 -12.59 -17.01 5.85
CA LEU A 728 -13.72 -16.09 5.85
C LEU A 728 -13.28 -14.84 6.62
N ALA A 729 -13.55 -13.63 6.13
CA ALA A 729 -13.28 -12.42 6.92
C ALA A 729 -14.48 -12.06 7.80
N VAL A 730 -15.66 -11.92 7.20
CA VAL A 730 -16.91 -11.58 7.89
C VAL A 730 -17.98 -12.67 7.69
N VAL A 731 -18.63 -13.10 8.77
CA VAL A 731 -19.72 -14.08 8.76
C VAL A 731 -20.97 -13.51 9.42
N LEU A 732 -22.07 -13.42 8.66
CA LEU A 732 -23.37 -12.88 9.09
C LEU A 732 -24.44 -13.96 8.92
N ILE A 733 -24.98 -14.49 10.02
CA ILE A 733 -25.98 -15.56 9.99
C ILE A 733 -27.26 -15.04 10.62
N ASP A 734 -28.37 -15.15 9.91
CA ASP A 734 -29.71 -14.75 10.39
C ASP A 734 -29.76 -13.32 10.93
N CYS A 735 -29.06 -12.41 10.24
CA CYS A 735 -29.04 -10.98 10.54
C CYS A 735 -30.01 -10.20 9.63
N ASP A 736 -30.75 -9.25 10.19
CA ASP A 736 -31.64 -8.36 9.44
C ASP A 736 -30.98 -6.99 9.17
N GLN A 737 -31.76 -6.04 8.65
CA GLN A 737 -31.27 -4.71 8.26
C GLN A 737 -30.79 -3.84 9.43
N SER A 738 -30.97 -4.28 10.69
CA SER A 738 -30.42 -3.61 11.86
C SER A 738 -28.90 -3.79 11.99
N VAL A 739 -28.32 -4.80 11.32
CA VAL A 739 -26.87 -4.97 11.21
C VAL A 739 -26.36 -4.17 10.02
N VAL A 740 -25.49 -3.21 10.28
CA VAL A 740 -24.88 -2.35 9.26
C VAL A 740 -23.37 -2.49 9.31
N LEU A 741 -22.76 -2.91 8.20
CA LEU A 741 -21.33 -2.80 7.98
C LEU A 741 -21.09 -1.68 6.99
N ARG A 742 -20.37 -0.63 7.42
CA ARG A 742 -20.20 0.59 6.63
C ARG A 742 -18.77 1.11 6.63
N SER A 743 -18.29 1.59 5.49
CA SER A 743 -16.98 2.28 5.40
C SER A 743 -15.82 1.44 5.93
N ASN A 744 -15.87 0.13 5.69
CA ASN A 744 -14.80 -0.80 6.03
C ASN A 744 -14.01 -1.18 4.78
N VAL A 745 -12.76 -1.55 4.97
CA VAL A 745 -11.99 -2.32 3.99
C VAL A 745 -12.06 -3.78 4.41
N ILE A 746 -12.69 -4.65 3.62
CA ILE A 746 -12.87 -6.07 3.95
C ILE A 746 -12.06 -6.91 2.98
N ARG A 747 -11.04 -7.58 3.48
CA ARG A 747 -10.14 -8.45 2.70
C ARG A 747 -10.35 -9.89 3.08
N ALA A 748 -10.73 -10.73 2.11
CA ALA A 748 -10.69 -12.18 2.34
C ALA A 748 -9.23 -12.64 2.45
N GLY A 749 -8.95 -13.58 3.35
CA GLY A 749 -7.64 -14.21 3.42
C GLY A 749 -7.46 -15.29 2.36
N ILE A 750 -6.26 -15.84 2.26
CA ILE A 750 -5.91 -16.96 1.38
C ILE A 750 -6.42 -18.26 1.99
N ALA A 751 -7.18 -19.03 1.20
CA ALA A 751 -7.69 -20.30 1.67
C ALA A 751 -6.67 -21.44 1.48
N GLY A 752 -6.79 -22.48 2.29
CA GLY A 752 -5.83 -23.58 2.32
C GLY A 752 -5.97 -24.53 1.14
N ASP A 753 -4.85 -25.08 0.71
CA ASP A 753 -4.82 -26.09 -0.35
C ASP A 753 -5.39 -27.43 0.13
N GLY A 754 -6.06 -28.14 -0.78
CA GLY A 754 -6.50 -29.51 -0.57
C GLY A 754 -5.32 -30.47 -0.45
N GLY A 755 -5.45 -31.47 0.42
CA GLY A 755 -4.38 -32.44 0.63
C GLY A 755 -4.23 -33.42 -0.53
N ALA A 756 -2.99 -33.71 -0.93
CA ALA A 756 -2.71 -34.66 -2.00
C ALA A 756 -3.21 -36.08 -1.66
N GLY A 757 -3.67 -36.81 -2.66
CA GLY A 757 -4.08 -38.19 -2.52
C GLY A 757 -2.92 -39.11 -2.13
N ARG A 758 -3.19 -40.14 -1.32
CA ARG A 758 -2.16 -41.12 -0.95
C ARG A 758 -1.80 -42.01 -2.14
N SER A 759 -0.53 -42.28 -2.35
CA SER A 759 -0.11 -43.25 -3.37
C SER A 759 -0.61 -44.66 -3.04
N GLY A 760 -0.98 -45.41 -4.07
CA GLY A 760 -1.37 -46.80 -3.97
C GLY A 760 -0.18 -47.70 -3.59
N ALA A 761 -0.43 -48.71 -2.76
CA ALA A 761 0.57 -49.72 -2.43
C ALA A 761 0.87 -50.62 -3.63
N ALA A 762 2.12 -51.05 -3.75
CA ALA A 762 2.52 -52.03 -4.75
C ALA A 762 1.85 -53.39 -4.49
N GLY A 763 1.56 -54.12 -5.56
CA GLY A 763 0.99 -55.47 -5.51
C GLY A 763 2.04 -56.49 -5.08
N PHE A 764 1.63 -57.50 -4.31
CA PHE A 764 2.52 -58.58 -3.86
C PHE A 764 2.97 -59.45 -5.05
N GLY A 765 4.26 -59.70 -5.18
CA GLY A 765 4.80 -60.48 -6.30
C GLY A 765 6.12 -61.17 -5.97
N ARG A 766 6.83 -61.58 -7.02
CA ARG A 766 8.11 -62.30 -6.92
C ARG A 766 9.17 -61.47 -6.21
N GLN A 767 9.09 -60.15 -6.30
CA GLN A 767 9.94 -59.24 -5.54
C GLN A 767 9.80 -59.42 -4.02
N ASP A 768 8.67 -59.96 -3.55
CA ASP A 768 8.38 -60.17 -2.14
C ASP A 768 8.58 -61.63 -1.69
N SER A 769 8.38 -62.60 -2.59
CA SER A 769 8.54 -64.02 -2.27
C SER A 769 8.90 -64.88 -3.47
N LEU A 770 9.94 -65.70 -3.32
CA LEU A 770 10.34 -66.72 -4.30
C LEU A 770 9.43 -67.95 -4.29
N ALA A 771 8.44 -68.04 -3.38
CA ALA A 771 7.43 -69.11 -3.42
C ALA A 771 6.54 -69.06 -4.67
N LEU A 772 6.56 -67.92 -5.37
CA LEU A 772 5.88 -67.73 -6.65
C LEU A 772 6.63 -68.42 -7.79
N ASP A 773 7.92 -68.73 -7.65
CA ASP A 773 8.67 -69.40 -8.70
C ASP A 773 8.25 -70.88 -8.80
N GLY A 774 8.17 -71.37 -10.03
CA GLY A 774 7.91 -72.78 -10.30
C GLY A 774 9.09 -73.66 -9.89
N GLY A 775 8.80 -74.83 -9.36
CA GLY A 775 9.82 -75.82 -9.03
C GLY A 775 10.44 -76.42 -10.30
N ASN A 776 11.73 -76.72 -10.26
CA ASN A 776 12.39 -77.41 -11.38
C ASN A 776 11.86 -78.85 -11.54
N GLY A 777 11.76 -79.28 -12.79
CA GLY A 777 11.58 -80.67 -13.18
C GLY A 777 12.77 -81.52 -12.74
N ARG A 778 12.58 -82.84 -12.74
CA ARG A 778 13.63 -83.79 -12.35
C ARG A 778 14.24 -84.42 -13.59
N ASP A 779 15.56 -84.52 -13.59
CA ASP A 779 16.31 -85.18 -14.65
C ASP A 779 15.83 -86.62 -14.85
N GLY A 780 15.87 -87.07 -16.10
CA GLY A 780 15.55 -88.45 -16.45
C GLY A 780 16.52 -89.42 -15.77
N ARG A 781 16.16 -90.70 -15.73
CA ARG A 781 17.00 -91.73 -15.09
C ARG A 781 16.99 -93.04 -15.85
N ARG A 782 18.17 -93.52 -16.20
CA ARG A 782 18.39 -94.85 -16.78
C ARG A 782 18.43 -95.92 -15.69
N LEU A 783 17.69 -97.00 -15.90
CA LEU A 783 17.52 -98.10 -14.94
C LEU A 783 17.46 -99.44 -15.67
N SER A 784 17.94 -100.51 -15.03
CA SER A 784 17.87 -101.88 -15.57
C SER A 784 16.64 -102.63 -15.05
N GLY A 785 16.15 -103.60 -15.83
CA GLY A 785 15.02 -104.46 -15.51
C GLY A 785 13.66 -103.92 -15.96
N THR A 786 12.57 -104.44 -15.38
CA THR A 786 11.20 -104.02 -15.73
C THR A 786 10.83 -102.69 -15.07
N CYS A 787 10.34 -101.72 -15.84
CA CYS A 787 9.69 -100.54 -15.27
C CYS A 787 8.25 -100.87 -14.86
N SER A 788 7.92 -100.75 -13.57
CA SER A 788 6.56 -100.89 -13.06
C SER A 788 6.21 -99.74 -12.11
N ASN A 789 5.21 -98.92 -12.46
CA ASN A 789 4.65 -97.85 -11.63
C ASN A 789 5.66 -96.81 -11.08
N ARG A 790 6.85 -96.68 -11.69
CA ARG A 790 7.78 -95.60 -11.34
C ARG A 790 7.29 -94.30 -11.97
N ARG A 791 7.31 -93.23 -11.18
CA ARG A 791 6.87 -91.88 -11.57
C ARG A 791 7.92 -90.87 -11.13
N LEU A 792 8.26 -89.94 -12.01
CA LEU A 792 8.95 -88.71 -11.65
C LEU A 792 7.90 -87.60 -11.66
N ALA A 793 7.62 -87.05 -10.48
CA ALA A 793 6.77 -85.88 -10.38
C ALA A 793 7.45 -84.70 -11.09
N GLY A 794 6.66 -83.91 -11.82
CA GLY A 794 7.04 -82.61 -12.31
C GLY A 794 7.34 -81.63 -11.19
N GLY A 795 7.89 -80.49 -11.56
CA GLY A 795 8.07 -79.38 -10.64
C GLY A 795 6.75 -78.94 -10.01
N SER A 796 6.78 -78.47 -8.77
CA SER A 796 5.60 -77.84 -8.15
C SER A 796 5.28 -76.53 -8.88
N GLY A 797 4.00 -76.23 -9.10
CA GLY A 797 3.62 -74.89 -9.52
C GLY A 797 3.91 -73.87 -8.42
N GLY A 798 4.26 -72.65 -8.81
CA GLY A 798 4.40 -71.54 -7.88
C GLY A 798 3.08 -71.25 -7.15
N VAL A 799 3.17 -70.71 -5.92
CA VAL A 799 2.00 -70.38 -5.09
C VAL A 799 2.05 -68.93 -4.65
N ASN A 800 0.94 -68.22 -4.88
CA ASN A 800 0.72 -66.87 -4.37
C ASN A 800 -0.51 -66.83 -3.46
N ASP A 801 -0.30 -66.93 -2.15
CA ASP A 801 -1.40 -66.89 -1.16
C ASP A 801 -1.98 -65.48 -0.96
N ALA A 802 -1.27 -64.43 -1.40
CA ALA A 802 -1.74 -63.05 -1.32
C ALA A 802 -2.86 -62.76 -2.35
N CYS A 803 -2.91 -63.52 -3.46
CA CYS A 803 -4.00 -63.49 -4.43
C CYS A 803 -4.24 -64.89 -5.04
N SER A 804 -5.26 -65.57 -4.52
CA SER A 804 -5.51 -67.01 -4.71
C SER A 804 -5.91 -67.46 -6.13
N ALA A 805 -5.99 -66.55 -7.11
CA ALA A 805 -6.32 -66.85 -8.50
C ALA A 805 -5.09 -66.95 -9.44
N ALA A 806 -3.88 -66.86 -8.87
CA ALA A 806 -2.64 -66.73 -9.62
C ALA A 806 -1.71 -67.96 -9.59
N GLY A 807 -2.15 -69.09 -9.03
CA GLY A 807 -1.28 -70.27 -8.87
C GLY A 807 -0.75 -70.82 -10.19
N GLY A 808 0.54 -71.15 -10.24
CA GLY A 808 1.15 -71.81 -11.39
C GLY A 808 0.75 -73.28 -11.46
N ASN A 809 0.76 -73.86 -12.67
CA ASN A 809 0.46 -75.27 -12.85
C ASN A 809 1.70 -76.13 -12.54
N PRO A 810 1.54 -77.32 -11.90
CA PRO A 810 2.65 -78.24 -11.72
C PRO A 810 3.18 -78.72 -13.08
N GLY A 811 4.44 -79.13 -13.14
CA GLY A 811 5.03 -79.71 -14.34
C GLY A 811 4.50 -81.10 -14.65
N GLY A 812 4.66 -81.54 -15.90
CA GLY A 812 4.19 -82.83 -16.37
C GLY A 812 5.00 -83.96 -15.78
N ASP A 813 4.35 -84.86 -15.06
CA ASP A 813 4.99 -86.05 -14.54
C ASP A 813 5.33 -87.04 -15.66
N THR A 814 6.44 -87.74 -15.50
CA THR A 814 6.75 -88.88 -16.35
C THR A 814 6.52 -90.16 -15.58
N VAL A 815 6.01 -91.16 -16.27
CA VAL A 815 5.81 -92.50 -15.73
C VAL A 815 6.65 -93.48 -16.51
N CYS A 816 6.66 -94.74 -16.08
CA CYS A 816 7.30 -95.81 -16.83
C CYS A 816 6.93 -95.75 -18.31
N PRO A 817 7.93 -95.69 -19.22
CA PRO A 817 7.66 -95.56 -20.63
C PRO A 817 6.94 -96.81 -21.16
N VAL A 818 5.90 -96.60 -21.96
CA VAL A 818 5.10 -97.68 -22.56
C VAL A 818 5.17 -97.56 -24.07
N PHE A 819 5.58 -98.64 -24.73
CA PHE A 819 5.68 -98.70 -26.19
C PHE A 819 4.86 -99.87 -26.72
N ASP A 820 3.85 -99.58 -27.54
CA ASP A 820 2.95 -100.59 -28.08
C ASP A 820 3.40 -101.05 -29.47
N TRP A 821 4.01 -102.24 -29.52
CA TRP A 821 4.48 -102.88 -30.74
C TRP A 821 3.37 -103.48 -31.61
N ASN A 822 2.11 -103.49 -31.14
CA ASN A 822 1.01 -104.22 -31.76
C ASN A 822 0.00 -103.31 -32.49
N THR A 823 0.19 -101.99 -32.47
CA THR A 823 -0.66 -101.00 -33.15
C THR A 823 0.05 -100.36 -34.35
N ALA A 824 -0.70 -99.92 -35.36
CA ALA A 824 -0.18 -99.22 -36.54
C ALA A 824 -0.88 -97.84 -36.65
N PRO A 825 -0.14 -96.72 -36.61
CA PRO A 825 1.32 -96.63 -36.47
C PRO A 825 1.80 -97.06 -35.06
N VAL A 826 2.97 -97.70 -35.01
CA VAL A 826 3.63 -98.11 -33.77
C VAL A 826 4.07 -96.84 -33.04
N SER A 827 3.58 -96.60 -31.84
CA SER A 827 3.88 -95.39 -31.07
C SER A 827 3.99 -95.65 -29.58
N GLY A 828 4.83 -94.85 -28.93
CA GLY A 828 4.92 -94.76 -27.48
C GLY A 828 3.83 -93.86 -26.90
N ALA A 829 3.49 -94.12 -25.64
CA ALA A 829 2.59 -93.25 -24.89
C ALA A 829 3.20 -91.85 -24.74
N GLN A 830 2.34 -90.83 -24.69
CA GLN A 830 2.77 -89.47 -24.42
C GLN A 830 2.88 -89.25 -22.91
N ALA A 831 3.97 -88.60 -22.47
CA ALA A 831 4.14 -88.18 -21.08
C ALA A 831 3.04 -87.18 -20.64
N GLN A 832 2.93 -86.89 -19.33
CA GLN A 832 1.82 -86.08 -18.80
C GLN A 832 1.74 -84.70 -19.47
N TYR A 833 0.48 -84.29 -19.70
CA TYR A 833 -0.03 -83.25 -20.61
C TYR A 833 -0.20 -83.72 -22.06
N THR A 834 -1.29 -84.46 -22.30
CA THR A 834 -1.72 -84.85 -23.65
C THR A 834 -2.56 -83.78 -24.36
N SER A 835 -2.84 -82.66 -23.68
CA SER A 835 -3.48 -81.47 -24.23
C SER A 835 -2.87 -80.23 -23.57
N THR A 836 -2.95 -79.09 -24.26
CA THR A 836 -2.45 -77.80 -23.76
C THR A 836 -3.40 -77.12 -22.77
N ALA A 837 -4.23 -77.91 -22.07
CA ALA A 837 -5.20 -77.40 -21.12
C ALA A 837 -4.50 -76.63 -19.99
N GLY A 838 -4.97 -75.41 -19.70
CA GLY A 838 -4.35 -74.53 -18.70
C GLY A 838 -2.98 -73.98 -19.11
N GLY A 839 -2.65 -73.96 -20.41
CA GLY A 839 -1.35 -73.48 -20.89
C GLY A 839 -0.20 -74.47 -20.67
N ASN A 840 -0.48 -75.70 -20.24
CA ASN A 840 0.56 -76.70 -20.03
C ASN A 840 1.18 -77.15 -21.36
N GLY A 841 2.49 -77.33 -21.38
CA GLY A 841 3.19 -77.83 -22.55
C GLY A 841 2.90 -79.31 -22.78
N LEU A 842 2.75 -79.74 -24.04
CA LEU A 842 2.50 -81.14 -24.37
C LEU A 842 3.68 -82.03 -23.94
N GLY A 843 3.38 -83.18 -23.36
CA GLY A 843 4.40 -84.19 -23.04
C GLY A 843 5.05 -84.78 -24.30
N GLY A 844 6.30 -85.18 -24.19
CA GLY A 844 7.00 -85.92 -25.24
C GLY A 844 6.50 -87.37 -25.34
N HIS A 845 6.58 -87.93 -26.54
CA HIS A 845 6.25 -89.33 -26.78
C HIS A 845 7.39 -90.26 -26.35
N ASP A 846 7.05 -91.35 -25.67
CA ASP A 846 7.99 -92.40 -25.33
C ASP A 846 8.61 -93.00 -26.60
N TRP A 847 9.90 -93.26 -26.55
CA TRP A 847 10.63 -93.98 -27.58
C TRP A 847 10.90 -95.41 -27.12
N SER A 848 11.54 -96.22 -27.95
CA SER A 848 12.01 -97.53 -27.53
C SER A 848 13.39 -97.83 -28.08
N PHE A 849 14.13 -98.67 -27.37
CA PHE A 849 15.29 -99.34 -27.95
C PHE A 849 14.83 -100.28 -29.07
N ASP A 850 15.67 -100.49 -30.08
CA ASP A 850 15.37 -101.31 -31.25
C ASP A 850 16.29 -102.54 -31.37
N THR A 851 16.15 -103.31 -32.45
CA THR A 851 17.01 -104.47 -32.73
C THR A 851 18.47 -104.11 -33.02
N LEU A 852 18.78 -102.84 -33.35
CA LEU A 852 20.13 -102.36 -33.64
C LEU A 852 20.88 -101.93 -32.37
N SER A 853 20.17 -101.81 -31.25
CA SER A 853 20.68 -101.31 -29.97
C SER A 853 21.66 -102.26 -29.26
N GLY A 854 21.56 -103.57 -29.51
CA GLY A 854 22.35 -104.62 -28.85
C GLY A 854 22.24 -104.63 -27.31
N PRO A 855 23.09 -105.39 -26.60
CA PRO A 855 23.10 -105.42 -25.13
C PRO A 855 23.61 -104.11 -24.50
N SER A 856 24.19 -103.20 -25.29
CA SER A 856 24.73 -101.91 -24.85
C SER A 856 23.72 -100.75 -24.87
N CYS A 857 22.51 -100.95 -25.39
CA CYS A 857 21.43 -99.96 -25.41
C CYS A 857 21.84 -98.57 -25.96
N SER A 858 22.48 -98.56 -27.13
CA SER A 858 23.12 -97.36 -27.68
C SER A 858 22.35 -96.66 -28.81
N HIS A 859 21.14 -97.13 -29.16
CA HIS A 859 20.33 -96.54 -30.24
C HIS A 859 18.85 -96.55 -29.82
N ALA A 860 18.12 -95.45 -29.93
CA ALA A 860 16.67 -95.45 -29.70
C ALA A 860 15.96 -95.06 -30.99
N THR A 861 14.80 -95.68 -31.24
CA THR A 861 13.96 -95.36 -32.39
C THR A 861 12.80 -94.48 -32.00
N GLU A 862 12.55 -93.49 -32.86
CA GLU A 862 11.45 -92.56 -32.72
C GLU A 862 10.09 -93.26 -32.84
N SER A 863 9.12 -92.77 -32.07
CA SER A 863 7.71 -93.13 -32.24
C SER A 863 7.22 -92.82 -33.67
N GLY A 864 6.59 -93.79 -34.35
CA GLY A 864 5.84 -93.55 -35.60
C GLY A 864 6.53 -93.82 -36.94
N TYR A 865 7.65 -94.56 -37.00
CA TYR A 865 8.40 -94.70 -38.25
C TYR A 865 7.61 -95.44 -39.38
N PRO A 866 7.50 -94.90 -40.62
CA PRO A 866 8.01 -93.62 -41.15
C PRO A 866 6.91 -92.59 -41.50
N SER A 867 5.67 -92.71 -41.03
CA SER A 867 4.58 -91.83 -41.51
C SER A 867 4.38 -90.55 -40.70
N ASP A 868 4.71 -90.51 -39.40
CA ASP A 868 4.52 -89.33 -38.54
C ASP A 868 5.63 -89.23 -37.48
N ILE A 869 6.58 -88.30 -37.62
CA ILE A 869 7.66 -88.06 -36.66
C ILE A 869 7.08 -87.40 -35.40
N GLN A 870 7.14 -88.08 -34.25
CA GLN A 870 6.66 -87.57 -32.96
C GLN A 870 7.82 -87.10 -32.07
N LEU A 871 7.69 -85.91 -31.49
CA LEU A 871 8.69 -85.33 -30.60
C LEU A 871 8.71 -86.09 -29.26
N ASN A 872 9.91 -86.50 -28.82
CA ASN A 872 10.13 -87.04 -27.48
C ASN A 872 10.41 -85.95 -26.43
N VAL A 873 10.61 -84.70 -26.84
CA VAL A 873 10.80 -83.57 -25.93
C VAL A 873 9.46 -83.08 -25.38
N GLY A 874 9.43 -82.74 -24.10
CA GLY A 874 8.32 -82.00 -23.52
C GLY A 874 8.34 -80.57 -24.06
N GLN A 875 7.17 -80.02 -24.40
CA GLN A 875 7.03 -78.62 -24.78
C GLN A 875 7.01 -77.74 -23.54
N ASP A 876 7.46 -76.50 -23.69
CA ASP A 876 7.38 -75.50 -22.62
C ASP A 876 5.91 -75.13 -22.32
N GLY A 877 5.65 -74.78 -21.07
CA GLY A 877 4.39 -74.17 -20.67
C GLY A 877 4.26 -72.76 -21.22
N SER A 878 3.03 -72.32 -21.48
CA SER A 878 2.73 -70.94 -21.83
C SER A 878 2.84 -70.04 -20.61
N ASP A 879 3.35 -68.82 -20.81
CA ASP A 879 3.38 -67.80 -19.77
C ASP A 879 1.96 -67.36 -19.37
N GLY A 880 1.82 -66.95 -18.11
CA GLY A 880 0.62 -66.34 -17.60
C GLY A 880 0.38 -64.96 -18.22
N VAL A 881 -0.89 -64.60 -18.40
CA VAL A 881 -1.26 -63.28 -18.93
C VAL A 881 -1.12 -62.23 -17.84
N ASP A 882 -0.51 -61.09 -18.16
CA ASP A 882 -0.43 -59.94 -17.27
C ASP A 882 -1.83 -59.42 -16.87
N GLY A 883 -1.95 -58.97 -15.62
CA GLY A 883 -3.17 -58.36 -15.11
C GLY A 883 -3.46 -57.01 -15.78
N PRO A 884 -4.72 -56.67 -16.09
CA PRO A 884 -5.07 -55.36 -16.63
C PRO A 884 -4.78 -54.25 -15.61
N ALA A 885 -4.44 -53.06 -16.11
CA ALA A 885 -4.31 -51.87 -15.25
C ALA A 885 -5.66 -51.46 -14.64
N GLY A 886 -5.60 -50.85 -13.46
CA GLY A 886 -6.75 -50.19 -12.85
C GLY A 886 -7.13 -48.90 -13.59
N SER A 887 -8.41 -48.57 -13.59
CA SER A 887 -8.93 -47.31 -14.14
C SER A 887 -8.55 -46.12 -13.26
N GLY A 888 -8.22 -44.99 -13.89
CA GLY A 888 -7.99 -43.72 -13.18
C GLY A 888 -9.25 -43.19 -12.48
N GLY A 889 -9.04 -42.44 -11.39
CA GLY A 889 -10.10 -41.76 -10.67
C GLY A 889 -10.66 -40.54 -11.42
N SER A 890 -11.93 -40.21 -11.19
CA SER A 890 -12.52 -38.94 -11.63
C SER A 890 -11.93 -37.77 -10.85
N GLY A 891 -11.68 -36.64 -11.51
CA GLY A 891 -11.30 -35.39 -10.85
C GLY A 891 -12.52 -34.68 -10.27
N GLY A 892 -12.28 -33.77 -9.32
CA GLY A 892 -13.31 -32.92 -8.75
C GLY A 892 -14.00 -32.07 -9.82
N ASP A 893 -15.33 -32.06 -9.83
CA ASP A 893 -16.16 -31.36 -10.83
C ASP A 893 -16.91 -30.15 -10.25
N ASP A 894 -16.71 -29.84 -8.97
CA ASP A 894 -17.32 -28.72 -8.26
C ASP A 894 -16.26 -27.77 -7.69
N GLY A 895 -16.11 -26.61 -8.33
CA GLY A 895 -15.22 -25.54 -7.88
C GLY A 895 -15.93 -24.41 -7.12
N TRP A 896 -17.22 -24.58 -6.81
CA TRP A 896 -18.01 -23.58 -6.05
C TRP A 896 -18.27 -24.02 -4.61
N GLY A 897 -18.27 -25.33 -4.34
CA GLY A 897 -18.66 -25.87 -3.03
C GLY A 897 -20.14 -25.62 -2.72
N LEU A 898 -20.50 -25.65 -1.43
CA LEU A 898 -21.87 -25.46 -0.98
C LEU A 898 -21.96 -24.34 0.05
N LEU A 899 -22.86 -23.39 -0.20
CA LEU A 899 -23.23 -22.36 0.77
C LEU A 899 -24.52 -22.79 1.46
N LEU A 900 -24.46 -23.05 2.77
CA LEU A 900 -25.57 -23.55 3.58
C LEU A 900 -25.97 -22.55 4.66
N ALA A 901 -27.15 -22.75 5.25
CA ALA A 901 -27.52 -22.06 6.49
C ALA A 901 -26.51 -22.45 7.59
N GLY A 902 -25.69 -21.49 8.03
CA GLY A 902 -24.67 -21.69 9.06
C GLY A 902 -23.22 -21.67 8.57
N GLY A 903 -22.95 -21.61 7.25
CA GLY A 903 -21.60 -21.38 6.73
C GLY A 903 -21.32 -22.00 5.37
N TRP A 904 -20.06 -21.91 4.95
CA TRP A 904 -19.57 -22.52 3.73
C TRP A 904 -19.06 -23.94 3.99
N GLN A 905 -19.31 -24.83 3.04
CA GLN A 905 -18.80 -26.19 3.02
C GLN A 905 -18.03 -26.44 1.72
N ALA A 906 -16.84 -27.03 1.85
CA ALA A 906 -16.04 -27.43 0.70
C ALA A 906 -16.79 -28.38 -0.21
N ALA A 907 -16.47 -28.32 -1.51
CA ALA A 907 -16.96 -29.28 -2.47
C ALA A 907 -16.67 -30.70 -1.96
N THR A 908 -17.71 -31.40 -1.52
CA THR A 908 -17.65 -32.80 -1.11
C THR A 908 -18.01 -33.67 -2.30
N GLY A 909 -17.05 -34.40 -2.84
CA GLY A 909 -17.34 -35.63 -3.59
C GLY A 909 -17.30 -35.60 -5.12
N GLY A 910 -16.37 -34.89 -5.75
CA GLY A 910 -16.11 -35.05 -7.20
C GLY A 910 -14.91 -35.94 -7.52
N SER A 911 -13.85 -35.87 -6.68
CA SER A 911 -12.64 -36.67 -6.89
C SER A 911 -12.80 -38.09 -6.35
N THR A 912 -12.41 -39.09 -7.13
CA THR A 912 -12.45 -40.50 -6.72
C THR A 912 -11.06 -41.13 -6.77
N SER A 913 -10.85 -42.15 -5.93
CA SER A 913 -9.62 -42.96 -5.98
C SER A 913 -9.58 -43.78 -7.25
N GLY A 914 -8.38 -44.07 -7.74
CA GLY A 914 -8.20 -45.04 -8.82
C GLY A 914 -8.60 -46.44 -8.37
N SER A 915 -8.95 -47.32 -9.33
CA SER A 915 -9.23 -48.72 -9.03
C SER A 915 -7.96 -49.55 -8.94
N ALA A 916 -8.01 -50.68 -8.22
CA ALA A 916 -6.88 -51.60 -8.13
C ALA A 916 -6.64 -52.30 -9.47
N GLY A 917 -5.38 -52.62 -9.75
CA GLY A 917 -5.00 -53.43 -10.91
C GLY A 917 -5.48 -54.88 -10.79
N GLY A 918 -5.60 -55.55 -11.93
CA GLY A 918 -5.92 -56.97 -11.99
C GLY A 918 -4.74 -57.85 -11.55
N THR A 919 -5.05 -59.06 -11.09
CA THR A 919 -4.03 -60.08 -10.77
C THR A 919 -3.56 -60.79 -12.03
N GLY A 920 -2.26 -61.04 -12.16
CA GLY A 920 -1.68 -61.80 -13.26
C GLY A 920 -2.04 -63.30 -13.20
N GLY A 921 -2.15 -63.94 -14.34
CA GLY A 921 -2.42 -65.38 -14.43
C GLY A 921 -1.20 -66.23 -14.07
N GLY A 922 -1.42 -67.45 -13.56
CA GLY A 922 -0.34 -68.42 -13.36
C GLY A 922 0.15 -69.03 -14.68
N GLY A 923 1.44 -69.33 -14.76
CA GLY A 923 2.06 -69.99 -15.89
C GLY A 923 1.70 -71.48 -15.98
N GLY A 924 1.72 -72.00 -17.21
CA GLY A 924 1.55 -73.43 -17.48
C GLY A 924 2.75 -74.25 -17.03
N GLY A 925 2.53 -75.49 -16.62
CA GLY A 925 3.58 -76.46 -16.37
C GLY A 925 4.15 -77.00 -17.68
N GLY A 926 5.47 -77.21 -17.73
CA GLY A 926 6.13 -77.82 -18.87
C GLY A 926 5.71 -79.28 -19.04
N GLY A 927 5.70 -79.76 -20.29
CA GLY A 927 5.44 -81.16 -20.60
C GLY A 927 6.55 -82.07 -20.07
N GLY A 928 6.19 -83.28 -19.60
CA GLY A 928 7.20 -84.30 -19.30
C GLY A 928 7.90 -84.75 -20.58
N GLY A 929 9.21 -85.01 -20.54
CA GLY A 929 9.92 -85.64 -21.65
C GLY A 929 9.54 -87.11 -21.79
N GLY A 930 9.45 -87.61 -23.02
CA GLY A 930 9.19 -89.02 -23.30
C GLY A 930 10.36 -89.90 -22.81
N GLY A 931 10.05 -91.02 -22.17
CA GLY A 931 11.06 -91.99 -21.75
C GLY A 931 11.42 -92.97 -22.87
N THR A 932 12.45 -93.78 -22.65
CA THR A 932 12.83 -94.84 -23.60
C THR A 932 12.45 -96.19 -23.01
N ALA A 933 11.46 -96.86 -23.61
CA ALA A 933 11.04 -98.19 -23.20
C ALA A 933 12.09 -99.24 -23.54
N ARG A 934 12.25 -100.23 -22.64
CA ARG A 934 13.13 -101.38 -22.85
C ARG A 934 12.70 -102.23 -24.05
N TYR A 935 13.67 -102.89 -24.70
CA TYR A 935 13.42 -103.79 -25.82
C TYR A 935 13.84 -105.22 -25.48
N TRP A 936 12.88 -106.15 -25.36
CA TRP A 936 13.17 -107.53 -24.96
C TRP A 936 12.37 -108.54 -25.79
N ARG A 937 12.90 -108.95 -26.95
CA ARG A 937 12.34 -110.03 -27.77
C ARG A 937 13.10 -111.36 -27.61
N ASN A 938 14.42 -111.36 -27.35
CA ASN A 938 15.30 -112.55 -27.21
C ASN A 938 16.41 -112.36 -26.15
N SER A 939 17.08 -113.45 -25.74
CA SER A 939 18.23 -113.38 -24.81
C SER A 939 19.43 -112.64 -25.43
N GLY A 940 19.78 -111.47 -24.88
CA GLY A 940 20.83 -110.59 -25.40
C GLY A 940 20.36 -109.19 -25.84
N ASP A 941 19.05 -108.93 -25.79
CA ASP A 941 18.46 -107.62 -26.08
C ASP A 941 18.60 -106.63 -24.89
N CYS A 942 18.30 -105.34 -25.14
CA CYS A 942 18.45 -104.27 -24.16
C CYS A 942 17.49 -104.38 -22.96
N ASP A 943 18.01 -104.73 -21.78
CA ASP A 943 17.25 -104.80 -20.51
C ASP A 943 17.25 -103.46 -19.72
N MET A 944 17.49 -102.34 -20.39
CA MET A 944 17.42 -101.00 -19.77
C MET A 944 16.20 -100.23 -20.26
N TYR A 945 15.69 -99.37 -19.40
CA TYR A 945 14.72 -98.33 -19.76
C TYR A 945 15.19 -96.98 -19.21
N GLU A 946 14.66 -95.92 -19.79
CA GLU A 946 14.87 -94.55 -19.34
C GLU A 946 13.53 -93.97 -18.91
N LEU A 947 13.44 -93.55 -17.64
CA LEU A 947 12.38 -92.63 -17.26
C LEU A 947 12.70 -91.28 -17.88
N GLY A 948 11.75 -90.74 -18.64
CA GLY A 948 11.89 -89.41 -19.20
C GLY A 948 11.98 -88.34 -18.10
N PRO A 949 12.66 -87.22 -18.35
CA PRO A 949 12.69 -86.10 -17.41
C PRO A 949 11.30 -85.51 -17.19
N SER A 950 11.00 -85.06 -15.97
CA SER A 950 9.72 -84.39 -15.70
C SER A 950 9.75 -82.91 -16.09
N GLY A 951 8.58 -82.35 -16.40
CA GLY A 951 8.46 -80.94 -16.76
C GLY A 951 8.65 -80.01 -15.56
N GLY A 952 9.07 -78.77 -15.81
CA GLY A 952 9.13 -77.71 -14.81
C GLY A 952 7.75 -77.21 -14.43
N GLY A 953 7.57 -76.78 -13.17
CA GLY A 953 6.33 -76.14 -12.74
C GLY A 953 6.24 -74.70 -13.26
N GLY A 954 5.05 -74.23 -13.60
CA GLY A 954 4.81 -72.84 -13.98
C GLY A 954 4.91 -71.90 -12.78
N GLY A 955 5.32 -70.65 -13.03
CA GLY A 955 5.34 -69.60 -12.03
C GLY A 955 3.93 -69.12 -11.66
N ALA A 956 3.74 -68.63 -10.44
CA ALA A 956 2.49 -67.96 -10.04
C ALA A 956 2.45 -66.51 -10.52
N GLY A 957 1.27 -66.01 -10.87
CA GLY A 957 1.09 -64.60 -11.22
C GLY A 957 1.22 -63.65 -10.02
N GLY A 958 1.55 -62.39 -10.31
CA GLY A 958 1.65 -61.31 -9.33
C GLY A 958 0.29 -60.66 -9.02
N CYS A 959 0.12 -60.12 -7.82
CA CYS A 959 -1.09 -59.40 -7.43
C CYS A 959 -1.10 -57.99 -8.02
N GLY A 960 -2.28 -57.47 -8.35
CA GLY A 960 -2.43 -56.10 -8.85
C GLY A 960 -2.07 -55.03 -7.81
N GLY A 961 -1.58 -53.89 -8.26
CA GLY A 961 -1.30 -52.73 -7.41
C GLY A 961 -2.58 -52.05 -6.93
N GLN A 962 -2.54 -51.41 -5.76
CA GLN A 962 -3.67 -50.63 -5.25
C GLN A 962 -3.80 -49.31 -6.01
N GLY A 963 -5.02 -48.81 -6.17
CA GLY A 963 -5.25 -47.49 -6.77
C GLY A 963 -4.80 -46.34 -5.87
N GLY A 964 -4.42 -45.22 -6.47
CA GLY A 964 -4.10 -43.99 -5.78
C GLY A 964 -5.34 -43.33 -5.17
N GLY A 965 -5.20 -42.72 -4.00
CA GLY A 965 -6.26 -41.98 -3.32
C GLY A 965 -6.63 -40.69 -4.04
N ALA A 966 -7.88 -40.24 -3.88
CA ALA A 966 -8.33 -38.95 -4.39
C ALA A 966 -7.63 -37.77 -3.70
N GLY A 967 -7.39 -36.69 -4.46
CA GLY A 967 -6.98 -35.40 -3.91
C GLY A 967 -8.15 -34.65 -3.26
N GLY A 968 -7.89 -33.93 -2.17
CA GLY A 968 -8.89 -33.13 -1.47
C GLY A 968 -9.20 -31.81 -2.19
N SER A 969 -10.39 -31.24 -1.98
CA SER A 969 -10.76 -29.93 -2.55
C SER A 969 -10.04 -28.78 -1.86
N GLY A 970 -9.81 -27.68 -2.58
CA GLY A 970 -9.29 -26.44 -1.99
C GLY A 970 -10.33 -25.72 -1.12
N GLY A 971 -9.86 -24.95 -0.14
CA GLY A 971 -10.73 -24.14 0.73
C GLY A 971 -11.29 -22.90 0.05
N ALA A 972 -12.41 -22.37 0.54
CA ALA A 972 -12.97 -21.11 0.05
C ALA A 972 -12.30 -19.88 0.66
N SER A 973 -12.14 -18.83 -0.15
CA SER A 973 -11.75 -17.49 0.29
C SER A 973 -12.93 -16.54 0.12
N LEU A 974 -13.57 -16.14 1.23
CA LEU A 974 -14.78 -15.28 1.22
C LEU A 974 -14.55 -14.01 2.05
N ALA A 975 -14.77 -12.83 1.47
CA ALA A 975 -14.63 -11.58 2.23
C ALA A 975 -15.85 -11.39 3.15
N VAL A 976 -17.06 -11.57 2.63
CA VAL A 976 -18.30 -11.57 3.42
C VAL A 976 -19.14 -12.79 3.07
N LEU A 977 -19.54 -13.54 4.09
CA LEU A 977 -20.58 -14.56 4.00
C LEU A 977 -21.82 -14.06 4.76
N ALA A 978 -22.95 -13.91 4.06
CA ALA A 978 -24.23 -13.61 4.68
C ALA A 978 -25.26 -14.69 4.34
N SER A 979 -25.94 -15.25 5.34
CA SER A 979 -26.91 -16.31 5.14
C SER A 979 -28.16 -16.11 5.99
N SER A 980 -29.31 -16.47 5.43
CA SER A 980 -30.59 -16.53 6.16
C SER A 980 -31.17 -17.94 6.10
N THR A 981 -31.57 -18.49 7.25
CA THR A 981 -32.15 -19.81 7.38
C THR A 981 -33.51 -19.87 6.66
N PRO A 982 -33.70 -20.75 5.66
CA PRO A 982 -34.95 -20.82 4.90
C PRO A 982 -36.18 -21.04 5.79
N GLY A 983 -37.15 -20.13 5.70
CA GLY A 983 -38.43 -20.23 6.40
C GLY A 983 -38.45 -19.72 7.85
N SER A 984 -37.29 -19.46 8.47
CA SER A 984 -37.21 -18.95 9.86
C SER A 984 -36.28 -17.74 10.04
N GLY A 985 -35.35 -17.51 9.12
CA GLY A 985 -34.44 -16.37 9.14
C GLY A 985 -35.04 -15.09 8.54
N PRO A 986 -34.40 -13.93 8.74
CA PRO A 986 -34.84 -12.65 8.19
C PRO A 986 -34.78 -12.64 6.65
N ALA A 987 -35.77 -12.03 6.00
CA ALA A 987 -35.84 -11.95 4.53
C ALA A 987 -34.99 -10.82 3.94
N ASP A 988 -34.79 -9.73 4.69
CA ASP A 988 -34.23 -8.48 4.16
C ASP A 988 -32.70 -8.35 4.32
N GLY A 989 -32.06 -9.28 5.05
CA GLY A 989 -30.60 -9.39 5.22
C GLY A 989 -29.90 -8.19 5.91
N PRO A 990 -28.59 -8.30 6.19
CA PRO A 990 -27.79 -7.18 6.71
C PRO A 990 -27.50 -6.13 5.64
N ARG A 991 -27.22 -4.89 6.06
CA ARG A 991 -26.87 -3.79 5.16
C ARG A 991 -25.35 -3.65 5.05
N LEU A 992 -24.83 -3.86 3.84
CA LEU A 992 -23.43 -3.59 3.50
C LEU A 992 -23.38 -2.28 2.70
N LEU A 993 -22.81 -1.22 3.27
CA LEU A 993 -22.85 0.13 2.69
C LEU A 993 -21.46 0.72 2.54
N TYR A 994 -21.05 1.08 1.32
CA TYR A 994 -19.80 1.81 1.06
C TYR A 994 -18.53 1.13 1.58
N ASN A 995 -18.52 -0.20 1.63
CA ASN A 995 -17.32 -0.97 1.95
C ASN A 995 -16.46 -1.12 0.70
N LEU A 996 -15.14 -1.16 0.90
CA LEU A 996 -14.17 -1.61 -0.08
C LEU A 996 -13.93 -3.10 0.14
N ILE A 997 -14.28 -3.94 -0.83
CA ILE A 997 -14.28 -5.39 -0.68
C ILE A 997 -13.24 -5.99 -1.62
N GLU A 998 -12.30 -6.74 -1.04
CA GLU A 998 -11.23 -7.42 -1.74
C GLU A 998 -11.38 -8.92 -1.55
N ARG A 999 -11.54 -9.64 -2.67
CA ARG A 999 -11.54 -11.10 -2.64
C ARG A 999 -10.11 -11.61 -2.62
N GLY A 1000 -9.87 -12.65 -1.83
CA GLY A 1000 -8.59 -13.32 -1.72
C GLY A 1000 -8.45 -14.44 -2.75
N ARG A 1001 -7.54 -15.39 -2.46
CA ARG A 1001 -7.27 -16.54 -3.31
C ARG A 1001 -7.89 -17.81 -2.74
N GLY A 1002 -8.66 -18.52 -3.56
CA GLY A 1002 -9.16 -19.85 -3.21
C GLY A 1002 -8.03 -20.88 -3.17
N GLY A 1003 -8.16 -21.90 -2.32
CA GLY A 1003 -7.13 -22.92 -2.17
C GLY A 1003 -7.01 -23.80 -3.41
N ARG A 1004 -5.80 -24.25 -3.76
CA ARG A 1004 -5.60 -25.20 -4.85
C ARG A 1004 -6.18 -26.57 -4.48
N GLY A 1005 -6.78 -27.27 -5.44
CA GLY A 1005 -7.17 -28.67 -5.26
C GLY A 1005 -5.95 -29.57 -5.11
N GLY A 1006 -6.01 -30.53 -4.18
CA GLY A 1006 -4.93 -31.48 -3.96
C GLY A 1006 -4.74 -32.41 -5.16
N ASP A 1007 -3.49 -32.73 -5.49
CA ASP A 1007 -3.20 -33.66 -6.59
C ASP A 1007 -3.65 -35.09 -6.23
N GLY A 1008 -4.05 -35.88 -7.22
CA GLY A 1008 -4.40 -37.28 -7.04
C GLY A 1008 -3.19 -38.15 -6.72
N GLY A 1009 -3.38 -39.19 -5.91
CA GLY A 1009 -2.31 -40.11 -5.53
C GLY A 1009 -1.87 -40.99 -6.70
N LEU A 1010 -0.59 -41.37 -6.71
CA LEU A 1010 -0.04 -42.26 -7.74
C LEU A 1010 -0.67 -43.66 -7.67
N GLY A 1011 -0.84 -44.31 -8.81
CA GLY A 1011 -1.21 -45.72 -8.87
C GLY A 1011 -0.09 -46.63 -8.37
N GLY A 1012 -0.42 -47.64 -7.57
CA GLY A 1012 0.57 -48.61 -7.09
C GLY A 1012 1.03 -49.54 -8.23
N MET A 1013 2.32 -49.86 -8.29
CA MET A 1013 2.83 -50.83 -9.29
C MET A 1013 2.27 -52.22 -9.03
N GLY A 1014 2.00 -53.00 -10.08
CA GLY A 1014 1.63 -54.40 -9.93
C GLY A 1014 2.81 -55.28 -9.51
N GLY A 1015 2.53 -56.40 -8.84
CA GLY A 1015 3.57 -57.33 -8.42
C GLY A 1015 4.13 -58.14 -9.57
N LEU A 1016 5.41 -58.48 -9.53
CA LEU A 1016 6.04 -59.31 -10.57
C LEU A 1016 5.53 -60.75 -10.48
N GLY A 1017 5.33 -61.38 -11.64
CA GLY A 1017 5.06 -62.82 -11.70
C GLY A 1017 6.29 -63.66 -11.33
N GLY A 1018 6.05 -64.88 -10.85
CA GLY A 1018 7.08 -65.87 -10.56
C GLY A 1018 7.70 -66.45 -11.83
N VAL A 1019 8.96 -66.83 -11.79
CA VAL A 1019 9.64 -67.45 -12.93
C VAL A 1019 9.29 -68.93 -13.01
N GLY A 1020 9.09 -69.46 -14.22
CA GLY A 1020 8.86 -70.88 -14.46
C GLY A 1020 10.08 -71.74 -14.14
N GLY A 1021 9.84 -72.93 -13.60
CA GLY A 1021 10.90 -73.88 -13.29
C GLY A 1021 11.49 -74.49 -14.57
N PHE A 1022 12.79 -74.77 -14.57
CA PHE A 1022 13.42 -75.46 -15.69
C PHE A 1022 12.90 -76.90 -15.81
N GLY A 1023 12.74 -77.39 -17.04
CA GLY A 1023 12.47 -78.80 -17.30
C GLY A 1023 13.64 -79.70 -16.93
N GLY A 1024 13.36 -80.96 -16.58
CA GLY A 1024 14.38 -81.94 -16.27
C GLY A 1024 15.33 -82.19 -17.45
N GLY A 1025 16.61 -82.35 -17.14
CA GLY A 1025 17.64 -82.62 -18.10
C GLY A 1025 17.71 -84.10 -18.52
N PRO A 1026 18.44 -84.35 -19.60
CA PRO A 1026 18.68 -85.70 -20.09
C PRO A 1026 19.58 -86.54 -19.18
N PRO A 1027 19.34 -87.86 -19.01
CA PRO A 1027 20.26 -88.73 -18.28
C PRO A 1027 21.56 -89.05 -19.06
N ASP A 1028 21.54 -89.03 -20.40
CA ASP A 1028 22.64 -89.44 -21.31
C ASP A 1028 22.33 -89.03 -22.78
N TRP A 1029 23.25 -89.21 -23.73
CA TRP A 1029 23.19 -88.82 -25.16
C TRP A 1029 22.01 -89.30 -26.06
N ILE A 1030 21.09 -90.13 -25.55
CA ILE A 1030 19.94 -90.71 -26.32
C ILE A 1030 18.60 -90.06 -25.91
N SER A 1031 18.68 -88.97 -25.15
CA SER A 1031 17.63 -88.44 -24.29
C SER A 1031 16.68 -87.40 -24.89
N SER A 1032 15.50 -87.32 -24.28
CA SER A 1032 14.59 -86.17 -24.31
C SER A 1032 14.90 -85.14 -23.21
N GLN A 1033 14.28 -83.96 -23.33
CA GLN A 1033 14.29 -82.90 -22.31
C GLN A 1033 12.86 -82.65 -21.85
N GLY A 1034 12.68 -82.33 -20.57
CA GLY A 1034 11.39 -81.84 -20.07
C GLY A 1034 11.20 -80.40 -20.53
N GLY A 1035 9.95 -80.00 -20.76
CA GLY A 1035 9.63 -78.59 -21.00
C GLY A 1035 9.81 -77.77 -19.73
N SER A 1036 10.21 -76.52 -19.89
CA SER A 1036 10.20 -75.54 -18.81
C SER A 1036 8.77 -75.11 -18.49
N GLY A 1037 8.51 -74.76 -17.24
CA GLY A 1037 7.26 -74.06 -16.90
C GLY A 1037 7.25 -72.66 -17.51
N GLY A 1038 6.07 -72.17 -17.86
CA GLY A 1038 5.90 -70.77 -18.25
C GLY A 1038 6.02 -69.84 -17.04
N ASP A 1039 6.44 -68.60 -17.27
CA ASP A 1039 6.50 -67.55 -16.26
C ASP A 1039 5.07 -67.16 -15.85
N GLY A 1040 4.88 -66.73 -14.60
CA GLY A 1040 3.64 -66.13 -14.15
C GLY A 1040 3.48 -64.72 -14.73
N GLY A 1041 2.25 -64.32 -15.03
CA GLY A 1041 1.96 -62.95 -15.47
C GLY A 1041 2.16 -61.94 -14.34
N ASN A 1042 2.61 -60.73 -14.66
CA ASN A 1042 2.70 -59.63 -13.72
C ASN A 1042 1.31 -59.15 -13.32
N GLY A 1043 1.16 -58.65 -12.09
CA GLY A 1043 -0.02 -57.90 -11.70
C GLY A 1043 -0.12 -56.59 -12.48
N GLY A 1044 -1.33 -56.13 -12.76
CA GLY A 1044 -1.54 -54.82 -13.37
C GLY A 1044 -1.26 -53.70 -12.38
N PRO A 1045 -0.79 -52.52 -12.83
CA PRO A 1045 -0.69 -51.34 -11.97
C PRO A 1045 -2.08 -50.85 -11.55
N GLY A 1046 -2.22 -50.30 -10.34
CA GLY A 1046 -3.44 -49.62 -9.91
C GLY A 1046 -3.60 -48.27 -10.62
N GLY A 1047 -4.84 -47.80 -10.82
CA GLY A 1047 -5.09 -46.49 -11.41
C GLY A 1047 -4.70 -45.34 -10.49
N GLY A 1048 -4.32 -44.19 -11.05
CA GLY A 1048 -4.07 -42.98 -10.30
C GLY A 1048 -5.36 -42.36 -9.76
N GLY A 1049 -5.30 -41.71 -8.61
CA GLY A 1049 -6.44 -40.99 -8.03
C GLY A 1049 -6.77 -39.72 -8.79
N GLY A 1050 -8.02 -39.27 -8.79
CA GLY A 1050 -8.38 -38.00 -9.40
C GLY A 1050 -7.96 -36.80 -8.56
N GLY A 1051 -7.64 -35.69 -9.23
CA GLY A 1051 -7.29 -34.42 -8.57
C GLY A 1051 -8.50 -33.75 -7.93
N GLY A 1052 -8.31 -33.09 -6.80
CA GLY A 1052 -9.35 -32.31 -6.12
C GLY A 1052 -9.72 -31.05 -6.88
N ALA A 1053 -10.94 -30.55 -6.71
CA ALA A 1053 -11.34 -29.26 -7.29
C ALA A 1053 -10.69 -28.09 -6.53
N GLY A 1054 -10.42 -26.99 -7.24
CA GLY A 1054 -9.99 -25.75 -6.64
C GLY A 1054 -11.10 -25.09 -5.79
N GLY A 1055 -10.70 -24.36 -4.76
CA GLY A 1055 -11.60 -23.63 -3.88
C GLY A 1055 -12.03 -22.30 -4.49
N PRO A 1056 -13.26 -21.82 -4.23
CA PRO A 1056 -13.76 -20.57 -4.79
C PRO A 1056 -13.17 -19.34 -4.09
N ALA A 1057 -13.17 -18.21 -4.80
CA ALA A 1057 -12.81 -16.90 -4.27
C ALA A 1057 -13.95 -15.90 -4.50
N ILE A 1058 -14.57 -15.43 -3.42
CA ILE A 1058 -15.80 -14.64 -3.51
C ILE A 1058 -15.69 -13.37 -2.65
N GLY A 1059 -16.07 -12.23 -3.22
CA GLY A 1059 -16.20 -10.99 -2.45
C GLY A 1059 -17.33 -11.10 -1.41
N VAL A 1060 -18.58 -11.19 -1.88
CA VAL A 1060 -19.76 -11.36 -1.03
C VAL A 1060 -20.55 -12.59 -1.46
N ALA A 1061 -20.72 -13.54 -0.55
CA ALA A 1061 -21.51 -14.75 -0.72
C ALA A 1061 -22.82 -14.63 0.07
N LEU A 1062 -23.96 -14.71 -0.63
CA LEU A 1062 -25.31 -14.57 -0.07
C LEU A 1062 -26.07 -15.89 -0.18
N PHE A 1063 -26.60 -16.40 0.93
CA PHE A 1063 -27.51 -17.54 0.93
C PHE A 1063 -28.91 -17.13 1.37
N ASN A 1064 -29.90 -17.40 0.50
CA ASN A 1064 -31.31 -17.14 0.78
C ASN A 1064 -31.59 -15.66 1.19
N LEU A 1065 -30.85 -14.74 0.57
CA LEU A 1065 -30.94 -13.30 0.79
C LEU A 1065 -30.98 -12.56 -0.56
N PRO A 1066 -31.63 -11.39 -0.65
CA PRO A 1066 -31.67 -10.59 -1.87
C PRO A 1066 -30.31 -9.96 -2.18
N VAL A 1067 -30.04 -9.78 -3.47
CA VAL A 1067 -28.80 -9.15 -4.01
C VAL A 1067 -28.88 -7.63 -4.10
N ALA A 1068 -30.10 -7.09 -4.21
CA ALA A 1068 -30.32 -5.69 -4.53
C ALA A 1068 -29.62 -4.76 -3.51
N ASP A 1069 -29.03 -3.68 -4.02
CA ASP A 1069 -28.29 -2.63 -3.30
C ASP A 1069 -26.88 -2.98 -2.78
N ILE A 1070 -26.52 -4.25 -2.58
CA ILE A 1070 -25.14 -4.60 -2.14
C ILE A 1070 -24.10 -4.30 -3.22
N ALA A 1071 -24.34 -4.73 -4.47
CA ALA A 1071 -23.38 -4.53 -5.56
C ALA A 1071 -23.24 -3.06 -6.01
N ALA A 1072 -24.29 -2.26 -5.83
CA ALA A 1072 -24.33 -0.89 -6.30
C ALA A 1072 -23.68 0.10 -5.32
N VAL A 1073 -23.67 -0.24 -4.03
CA VAL A 1073 -23.24 0.67 -2.95
C VAL A 1073 -21.85 0.33 -2.42
N ASN A 1074 -21.32 -0.87 -2.68
CA ASN A 1074 -19.95 -1.26 -2.29
C ASN A 1074 -19.02 -1.25 -3.51
N ARG A 1075 -17.72 -1.03 -3.28
CA ARG A 1075 -16.69 -1.10 -4.32
C ARG A 1075 -15.90 -2.40 -4.17
N PHE A 1076 -15.69 -3.10 -5.27
CA PHE A 1076 -14.81 -4.27 -5.32
C PHE A 1076 -13.47 -3.89 -5.93
N THR A 1077 -12.37 -4.21 -5.25
CA THR A 1077 -11.01 -3.87 -5.71
C THR A 1077 -10.55 -4.74 -6.87
N VAL A 1078 -11.04 -5.99 -6.91
CA VAL A 1078 -10.74 -6.96 -7.97
C VAL A 1078 -11.88 -6.96 -8.99
N ALA A 1079 -11.55 -6.84 -10.28
CA ALA A 1079 -12.54 -6.88 -11.35
C ALA A 1079 -13.21 -8.26 -11.46
N GLU A 1080 -14.49 -8.33 -11.84
CA GLU A 1080 -15.29 -9.57 -11.85
C GLU A 1080 -14.64 -10.71 -12.66
N ASP A 1081 -13.92 -10.38 -13.74
CA ASP A 1081 -13.34 -11.29 -14.73
C ASP A 1081 -11.97 -11.88 -14.34
N VAL A 1082 -11.31 -11.37 -13.30
CA VAL A 1082 -9.99 -11.87 -12.86
C VAL A 1082 -10.12 -13.21 -12.12
N PRO A 1083 -9.61 -14.34 -12.62
CA PRO A 1083 -9.75 -15.61 -11.90
C PRO A 1083 -8.88 -15.60 -10.62
N THR A 1084 -9.52 -15.66 -9.45
CA THR A 1084 -8.86 -15.72 -8.14
C THR A 1084 -9.18 -17.01 -7.38
N GLY A 1085 -10.04 -17.87 -7.93
CA GLY A 1085 -10.27 -19.22 -7.45
C GLY A 1085 -8.99 -20.06 -7.55
N GLY A 1086 -8.87 -21.05 -6.68
CA GLY A 1086 -7.73 -21.96 -6.70
C GLY A 1086 -7.75 -22.85 -7.94
N SER A 1087 -6.59 -23.25 -8.44
CA SER A 1087 -6.53 -24.20 -9.55
C SER A 1087 -6.98 -25.59 -9.13
N GLY A 1088 -7.50 -26.38 -10.06
CA GLY A 1088 -7.74 -27.80 -9.84
C GLY A 1088 -6.44 -28.57 -9.58
N GLY A 1089 -6.53 -29.63 -8.79
CA GLY A 1089 -5.43 -30.57 -8.59
C GLY A 1089 -5.21 -31.43 -9.84
N SER A 1090 -3.98 -31.81 -10.10
CA SER A 1090 -3.66 -32.76 -11.17
C SER A 1090 -4.14 -34.16 -10.80
N GLY A 1091 -4.49 -34.99 -11.79
CA GLY A 1091 -4.72 -36.40 -11.54
C GLY A 1091 -3.43 -37.14 -11.25
N GLY A 1092 -3.49 -38.19 -10.44
CA GLY A 1092 -2.36 -39.07 -10.17
C GLY A 1092 -2.02 -39.91 -11.40
N VAL A 1093 -0.74 -40.15 -11.63
CA VAL A 1093 -0.26 -40.91 -12.79
C VAL A 1093 -0.19 -42.42 -12.52
N SER A 1094 -0.36 -43.23 -13.56
CA SER A 1094 -0.21 -44.69 -13.53
C SER A 1094 0.27 -45.26 -14.87
N ALA A 1095 0.96 -46.40 -14.83
CA ALA A 1095 1.62 -47.01 -15.99
C ALA A 1095 0.68 -47.74 -16.99
N GLY A 1096 -0.64 -47.48 -16.96
CA GLY A 1096 -1.65 -48.16 -17.78
C GLY A 1096 -2.46 -47.23 -18.69
N GLY A 1097 -2.93 -47.73 -19.83
CA GLY A 1097 -3.82 -46.96 -20.71
C GLY A 1097 -5.13 -46.60 -20.01
N GLU A 1098 -5.47 -45.31 -19.96
CA GLU A 1098 -6.62 -44.76 -19.20
C GLU A 1098 -6.55 -44.98 -17.67
N ALA A 1099 -5.35 -45.27 -17.14
CA ALA A 1099 -5.11 -45.46 -15.72
C ALA A 1099 -4.80 -44.16 -14.98
N ASP A 1100 -4.50 -43.06 -15.68
CA ASP A 1100 -4.27 -41.76 -15.08
C ASP A 1100 -5.57 -41.18 -14.51
N GLY A 1101 -5.49 -40.61 -13.32
CA GLY A 1101 -6.57 -39.83 -12.74
C GLY A 1101 -6.87 -38.60 -13.59
N ARG A 1102 -8.13 -38.16 -13.58
CA ARG A 1102 -8.51 -36.89 -14.22
C ARG A 1102 -8.18 -35.70 -13.31
N PRO A 1103 -7.77 -34.55 -13.86
CA PRO A 1103 -7.58 -33.34 -13.08
C PRO A 1103 -8.91 -32.82 -12.53
N GLY A 1104 -8.85 -32.12 -11.40
CA GLY A 1104 -9.99 -31.37 -10.88
C GLY A 1104 -10.22 -30.07 -11.68
N VAL A 1105 -11.43 -29.53 -11.56
CA VAL A 1105 -11.79 -28.21 -12.11
C VAL A 1105 -11.25 -27.08 -11.25
N ASP A 1106 -11.02 -25.92 -11.86
CA ASP A 1106 -10.66 -24.70 -11.15
C ASP A 1106 -11.83 -24.18 -10.29
N GLY A 1107 -11.47 -23.46 -9.23
CA GLY A 1107 -12.39 -22.79 -8.33
C GLY A 1107 -13.05 -21.58 -8.98
N GLY A 1108 -14.33 -21.38 -8.67
CA GLY A 1108 -15.10 -20.24 -9.18
C GLY A 1108 -14.65 -18.91 -8.57
N SER A 1109 -14.76 -17.81 -9.33
CA SER A 1109 -14.48 -16.46 -8.85
C SER A 1109 -15.68 -15.54 -9.10
N ARG A 1110 -16.16 -14.81 -8.09
CA ARG A 1110 -17.17 -13.73 -8.24
C ARG A 1110 -17.02 -12.64 -7.21
N ASN A 1111 -17.34 -11.40 -7.55
CA ASN A 1111 -17.50 -10.34 -6.56
C ASN A 1111 -18.77 -10.53 -5.74
N LEU A 1112 -19.85 -11.01 -6.37
CA LEU A 1112 -21.09 -11.31 -5.70
C LEU A 1112 -21.65 -12.67 -6.15
N LEU A 1113 -21.84 -13.57 -5.20
CA LEU A 1113 -22.47 -14.86 -5.42
C LEU A 1113 -23.79 -14.93 -4.65
N GLN A 1114 -24.90 -15.18 -5.34
CA GLN A 1114 -26.19 -15.46 -4.71
C GLN A 1114 -26.52 -16.94 -4.86
N ALA A 1115 -26.70 -17.63 -3.74
CA ALA A 1115 -27.16 -18.99 -3.65
C ALA A 1115 -28.60 -19.00 -3.11
N LEU A 1116 -29.48 -19.74 -3.79
CA LEU A 1116 -30.90 -19.86 -3.45
C LEU A 1116 -31.24 -21.30 -3.05
N PRO A 1117 -32.16 -21.54 -2.12
CA PRO A 1117 -32.65 -22.88 -1.84
C PRO A 1117 -33.47 -23.42 -3.03
N CYS A 1118 -33.30 -24.71 -3.36
CA CYS A 1118 -34.04 -25.43 -4.40
C CYS A 1118 -34.63 -26.75 -3.87
N PRO A 1119 -35.58 -26.71 -2.93
CA PRO A 1119 -36.17 -27.92 -2.35
C PRO A 1119 -36.87 -28.80 -3.41
N ASP A 1120 -37.42 -28.20 -4.47
CA ASP A 1120 -38.09 -28.89 -5.58
C ASP A 1120 -37.15 -29.17 -6.78
N GLY A 1121 -35.85 -28.91 -6.63
CA GLY A 1121 -34.84 -29.14 -7.70
C GLY A 1121 -34.80 -28.08 -8.81
N ALA A 1122 -35.65 -27.05 -8.75
CA ALA A 1122 -35.68 -25.97 -9.73
C ALA A 1122 -34.71 -24.83 -9.38
N CYS A 1123 -33.94 -24.37 -10.36
CA CYS A 1123 -33.02 -23.23 -10.24
C CYS A 1123 -33.20 -22.22 -11.38
N PRO A 1124 -32.79 -20.95 -11.18
CA PRO A 1124 -32.72 -19.96 -12.25
C PRO A 1124 -31.81 -20.40 -13.41
N PRO A 1125 -31.98 -19.85 -14.62
CA PRO A 1125 -31.08 -20.12 -15.75
C PRO A 1125 -29.61 -19.83 -15.39
N GLY A 1126 -28.70 -20.72 -15.79
CA GLY A 1126 -27.26 -20.63 -15.47
C GLY A 1126 -26.88 -21.19 -14.08
N TYR A 1127 -27.86 -21.67 -13.32
CA TYR A 1127 -27.66 -22.34 -12.03
C TYR A 1127 -28.09 -23.81 -12.11
N SER A 1128 -27.51 -24.64 -11.26
CA SER A 1128 -27.90 -26.04 -11.08
C SER A 1128 -28.15 -26.32 -9.60
N CYS A 1129 -29.18 -27.11 -9.30
CA CYS A 1129 -29.47 -27.52 -7.94
C CYS A 1129 -28.46 -28.61 -7.54
N ARG A 1130 -27.56 -28.28 -6.61
CA ARG A 1130 -26.50 -29.19 -6.14
C ARG A 1130 -26.96 -30.01 -4.92
N ALA A 1131 -26.14 -30.98 -4.53
CA ALA A 1131 -26.33 -31.71 -3.27
C ALA A 1131 -26.45 -30.71 -2.11
N GLY A 1132 -27.45 -30.87 -1.24
CA GLY A 1132 -27.80 -29.85 -0.23
C GLY A 1132 -28.96 -28.92 -0.62
N GLN A 1133 -29.59 -29.13 -1.79
CA GLN A 1133 -30.75 -28.35 -2.25
C GLN A 1133 -30.45 -26.85 -2.36
N VAL A 1134 -29.29 -26.52 -2.93
CA VAL A 1134 -28.85 -25.13 -3.17
C VAL A 1134 -28.55 -24.92 -4.66
N CYS A 1135 -29.09 -23.85 -5.22
CA CYS A 1135 -28.76 -23.38 -6.56
C CYS A 1135 -27.38 -22.72 -6.53
N MET A 1136 -26.43 -23.34 -7.22
CA MET A 1136 -25.09 -22.79 -7.45
C MET A 1136 -24.87 -22.59 -8.95
N PRO A 1137 -24.01 -21.64 -9.37
CA PRO A 1137 -23.67 -21.45 -10.77
C PRO A 1137 -23.19 -22.76 -11.40
N GLN A 1138 -23.50 -22.93 -12.68
CA GLN A 1138 -22.86 -23.95 -13.51
C GLN A 1138 -21.38 -23.56 -13.70
N GLN A 1139 -20.51 -24.57 -13.70
CA GLN A 1139 -19.07 -24.42 -13.99
C GLN A 1139 -18.86 -23.90 -15.40
#